data_AF-A0A812KSC3-F1
#
_entry.id   AF-A0A812KSC3-F1
#
_cell.length_a   1.000
_cell.length_b   1.000
_cell.length_c   1.000
_cell.angle_alpha   90.00
_cell.angle_beta   90.00
_cell.angle_gamma   90.00
#
_symmetry.space_group_name_H-M   'P 1'
#
loop_
_entity.id
_entity.type
_entity.pdbx_description
1 polymer ?
#
loop_
_entity_poly.entity_id
_entity_poly.type
_entity_poly.pdbx_seq_one_letter_code
_entity_poly.pdbx_strand_id
1 'polypeptide(L)'
;MSREPKLPSSRATRWKQAPWLLHLFRRSSVQPDAVAHHRLTPMASTIQMRRQWAGVLLLLRELPLVKLTPDDVVHSTALKTLVQNHRWEQAKCVLGRILSDGSEIDAAALTTSGCAADVGERWRAAAELFARMQKHRLRIDSVVGCVAVSASHWEQASCLLMTLDFHSVESNLQVCNAAAVTLDRVKQWQRVVAFTSWPGRAVCDDLTLASVVRAHSERSWHRTLAILALCHSSGTRCLPAVLDSCAAAREWPKSLMLLSRWRGISMRIDGATRNGILLAANPNNWIHTLSGLQRLATQGSEYNLIHFVAAEAVMDDCGAWFESLELYRSSVQMSLGPTLETCSLALRACSRSRAWQQALWILAEAESSRVKLDSIVLNTLITTLDSENWRRALDLFSSRNSQLNSVSHRATMRALSSVASANGEIWQLAAKIFRNLGKVRLSIDSASCVAAIEAFGCNQQWRQVGVLLSNQANSNVLTDVPMRNAFVTCCTRASHWNHALSLFYASGLGLMPDIVSYGAAISACEASSSWHSALALHMHMLMQRLQVSTIAQGALMNSIGSESKWQLTLLCMAELDHQKMAHNGAFSACERVSCWHQALQLLQGLSLRHLQVEASSFNSVVSSCGKASGKWETALEVLRSMPLRMATPDLLTYDSAMMTCIRCGETQAALDTLSEHEGLRSPLSYLWSLSAMCASDPAVVERACVNAGDVASWQEAADSALFLYSTALLGARGQIHTAAARHALERMRSLSLDMLVMCCWGAIGLHGSEKLMAASVARAQQLLAFVGRTTSLHTYDFEKSGIKLLGVVFACRLSGCLPARFYASVRRLLLQVGQDLDARASAGRDNVRLIPPRAEKVPRDSRPSVLVDLLDRAAMYKPRAWEVYGGHSRLQLVALAVDRYGDRPIFRDEKHHFGFLHRLDVPSSGLVVVSKTFEAFYDLQLQLHAGKVCRDYEVLCHGWLPPRAEFTARIFWHGDGPSISGGRGRPSSTLMLLCRHCLHCLGALSSVSLRLRTGRKHQIRSHLAHVGSPVVGDEVYQTAATYRADSEHYTGNWLHRNKISFQSSSGKHCEVQCPLPPDLSTLLSQVRCLRSWMQTCKSSSRARATG
;
A
#
# COMPACT_ATOMS: atom_id res chain seq x y z
N MET A 1 52.08 10.98 -77.29
CA MET A 1 51.70 9.96 -76.28
C MET A 1 50.27 10.23 -75.84
N SER A 2 49.38 9.36 -76.28
CA SER A 2 47.93 9.41 -76.12
C SER A 2 47.50 8.79 -74.79
N ARG A 3 46.71 9.53 -74.01
CA ARG A 3 45.62 9.04 -73.14
C ARG A 3 44.98 10.25 -72.43
N GLU A 4 43.90 10.76 -73.01
CA GLU A 4 42.91 11.53 -72.26
C GLU A 4 42.28 10.63 -71.19
N PRO A 5 42.30 11.00 -69.90
CA PRO A 5 41.50 10.33 -68.89
C PRO A 5 40.06 10.85 -68.96
N LYS A 6 39.12 9.95 -69.27
CA LYS A 6 37.66 10.18 -69.22
C LYS A 6 37.25 10.77 -67.86
N LEU A 7 36.66 11.96 -67.88
CA LEU A 7 36.03 12.63 -66.73
C LEU A 7 34.72 11.90 -66.33
N PRO A 8 34.48 11.57 -65.05
CA PRO A 8 33.20 11.03 -64.59
C PRO A 8 32.11 12.13 -64.52
N SER A 9 30.90 11.78 -64.94
CA SER A 9 29.80 12.68 -65.33
C SER A 9 28.88 13.20 -64.21
N SER A 10 29.18 13.00 -62.92
CA SER A 10 28.28 13.44 -61.84
C SER A 10 28.67 14.79 -61.24
N ARG A 11 27.74 15.75 -61.22
CA ARG A 11 27.87 17.04 -60.48
C ARG A 11 28.22 16.85 -58.98
N ALA A 12 28.03 15.64 -58.44
CA ALA A 12 28.10 15.31 -57.01
C ALA A 12 29.50 15.11 -56.41
N THR A 13 30.57 15.07 -57.22
CA THR A 13 31.95 14.75 -56.74
C THR A 13 33.00 15.84 -57.01
N ARG A 14 32.64 16.95 -57.68
CA ARG A 14 33.60 18.00 -58.11
C ARG A 14 34.29 18.75 -56.96
N TRP A 15 33.70 18.88 -55.77
CA TRP A 15 34.30 19.63 -54.66
C TRP A 15 35.50 18.91 -54.01
N LYS A 16 35.53 17.56 -54.00
CA LYS A 16 36.68 16.79 -53.48
C LYS A 16 37.93 16.96 -54.35
N GLN A 17 37.76 17.35 -55.61
CA GLN A 17 38.84 17.60 -56.56
C GLN A 17 39.38 19.04 -56.46
N ALA A 18 38.74 19.94 -55.71
CA ALA A 18 39.12 21.35 -55.65
C ALA A 18 40.52 21.60 -55.04
N PRO A 19 40.90 20.98 -53.89
CA PRO A 19 42.25 21.13 -53.35
C PRO A 19 43.29 20.48 -54.27
N TRP A 20 42.93 19.38 -54.93
CA TRP A 20 43.81 18.68 -55.88
C TRP A 20 44.05 19.50 -57.16
N LEU A 21 43.02 20.17 -57.69
CA LEU A 21 43.12 21.07 -58.84
C LEU A 21 43.93 22.33 -58.51
N LEU A 22 43.70 22.97 -57.35
CA LEU A 22 44.49 24.12 -56.89
C LEU A 22 45.96 23.72 -56.62
N HIS A 23 46.20 22.52 -56.11
CA HIS A 23 47.55 21.97 -55.95
C HIS A 23 48.24 21.66 -57.29
N LEU A 24 47.46 21.27 -58.31
CA LEU A 24 47.95 21.06 -59.68
C LEU A 24 48.34 22.39 -60.33
N PHE A 25 47.51 23.43 -60.21
CA PHE A 25 47.83 24.79 -60.66
C PHE A 25 49.06 25.38 -59.96
N ARG A 26 49.34 24.95 -58.73
CA ARG A 26 50.57 25.34 -58.00
C ARG A 26 51.83 24.65 -58.55
N ARG A 27 51.70 23.45 -59.13
CA ARG A 27 52.83 22.68 -59.70
C ARG A 27 53.07 22.94 -61.18
N SER A 28 52.03 23.24 -61.94
CA SER A 28 52.17 23.72 -63.32
C SER A 28 52.41 25.23 -63.28
N SER A 29 53.41 25.75 -63.98
CA SER A 29 53.67 27.20 -64.12
C SER A 29 52.61 27.96 -64.94
N VAL A 30 51.36 27.53 -64.89
CA VAL A 30 50.21 28.05 -65.64
C VAL A 30 49.43 28.97 -64.71
N GLN A 31 49.35 30.25 -65.07
CA GLN A 31 48.50 31.22 -64.39
C GLN A 31 47.02 30.83 -64.55
N PRO A 32 46.20 30.87 -63.48
CA PRO A 32 44.79 30.55 -63.58
C PRO A 32 44.00 31.67 -64.31
N ASP A 33 43.32 31.31 -65.40
CA ASP A 33 42.51 32.24 -66.21
C ASP A 33 41.21 32.68 -65.49
N ALA A 34 40.50 33.67 -66.05
CA ALA A 34 39.19 34.14 -65.56
C ALA A 34 38.12 33.02 -65.41
N VAL A 35 38.28 31.91 -66.14
CA VAL A 35 37.44 30.71 -66.01
C VAL A 35 37.62 30.01 -64.65
N ALA A 36 38.79 30.13 -64.02
CA ALA A 36 39.04 29.63 -62.67
C ALA A 36 38.26 30.44 -61.62
N HIS A 37 38.19 31.78 -61.76
CA HIS A 37 37.39 32.65 -60.90
C HIS A 37 35.90 32.29 -60.94
N HIS A 38 35.32 32.15 -62.14
CA HIS A 38 33.90 31.80 -62.30
C HIS A 38 33.50 30.42 -61.73
N ARG A 39 34.47 29.53 -61.45
CA ARG A 39 34.23 28.20 -60.87
C ARG A 39 34.37 28.14 -59.36
N LEU A 40 34.85 29.21 -58.70
CA LEU A 40 35.01 29.27 -57.23
C LEU A 40 33.67 29.43 -56.51
N THR A 41 32.76 30.25 -57.03
CA THR A 41 31.45 30.52 -56.43
C THR A 41 30.53 29.27 -56.35
N PRO A 42 30.41 28.44 -57.41
CA PRO A 42 29.69 27.17 -57.35
C PRO A 42 30.37 26.12 -56.44
N MET A 43 31.69 26.20 -56.29
CA MET A 43 32.43 25.33 -55.37
C MET A 43 32.16 25.71 -53.90
N ALA A 44 32.20 27.00 -53.57
CA ALA A 44 31.86 27.47 -52.23
C ALA A 44 30.40 27.09 -51.86
N SER A 45 29.44 27.28 -52.78
CA SER A 45 28.03 26.95 -52.53
C SER A 45 27.78 25.45 -52.36
N THR A 46 28.51 24.58 -53.08
CA THR A 46 28.43 23.12 -52.88
C THR A 46 29.06 22.65 -51.57
N ILE A 47 30.16 23.27 -51.12
CA ILE A 47 30.72 23.03 -49.78
C ILE A 47 29.74 23.48 -48.69
N GLN A 48 28.99 24.57 -48.94
CA GLN A 48 27.97 25.09 -48.05
C GLN A 48 26.76 24.18 -47.89
N MET A 49 26.18 23.68 -48.98
CA MET A 49 25.04 22.75 -48.88
C MET A 49 25.40 21.48 -48.08
N ARG A 50 26.67 21.08 -48.05
CA ARG A 50 27.14 19.89 -47.31
C ARG A 50 27.69 20.19 -45.92
N ARG A 51 27.64 21.46 -45.46
CA ARG A 51 28.13 21.93 -44.16
C ARG A 51 29.58 21.52 -43.85
N GLN A 52 30.48 21.45 -44.81
CA GLN A 52 31.87 21.02 -44.56
C GLN A 52 32.81 22.20 -44.25
N TRP A 53 32.93 22.57 -42.98
CA TRP A 53 33.73 23.73 -42.54
C TRP A 53 35.24 23.62 -42.83
N ALA A 54 35.82 22.42 -42.75
CA ALA A 54 37.25 22.22 -43.00
C ALA A 54 37.65 22.46 -44.46
N GLY A 55 36.76 22.13 -45.41
CA GLY A 55 36.98 22.35 -46.84
C GLY A 55 36.99 23.84 -47.20
N VAL A 56 36.18 24.66 -46.53
CA VAL A 56 36.14 26.11 -46.70
C VAL A 56 37.41 26.79 -46.21
N LEU A 57 37.91 26.39 -45.03
CA LEU A 57 39.16 26.96 -44.49
C LEU A 57 40.37 26.58 -45.36
N LEU A 58 40.39 25.38 -45.92
CA LEU A 58 41.39 24.98 -46.91
C LEU A 58 41.29 25.82 -48.19
N LEU A 59 40.08 26.04 -48.71
CA LEU A 59 39.85 26.88 -49.89
C LEU A 59 40.39 28.30 -49.68
N LEU A 60 40.03 28.95 -48.57
CA LEU A 60 40.49 30.30 -48.23
C LEU A 60 42.00 30.40 -47.97
N ARG A 61 42.65 29.30 -47.56
CA ARG A 61 44.10 29.25 -47.35
C ARG A 61 44.87 29.06 -48.66
N GLU A 62 44.33 28.31 -49.62
CA GLU A 62 45.00 28.00 -50.88
C GLU A 62 44.83 29.10 -51.94
N LEU A 63 43.75 29.87 -51.91
CA LEU A 63 43.49 30.94 -52.90
C LEU A 63 44.61 31.99 -53.00
N PRO A 64 45.14 32.56 -51.89
CA PRO A 64 46.23 33.53 -51.95
C PRO A 64 47.54 32.93 -52.49
N LEU A 65 47.78 31.65 -52.23
CA LEU A 65 48.99 30.93 -52.69
C LEU A 65 49.02 30.73 -54.20
N VAL A 66 47.87 30.87 -54.86
CA VAL A 66 47.69 30.75 -56.31
C VAL A 66 47.43 32.13 -56.96
N LYS A 67 47.62 33.24 -56.21
CA LYS A 67 47.35 34.63 -56.62
C LYS A 67 45.90 34.90 -57.05
N LEU A 68 44.94 34.14 -56.53
CA LEU A 68 43.51 34.36 -56.75
C LEU A 68 42.91 35.10 -55.53
N THR A 69 42.22 36.21 -55.78
CA THR A 69 41.47 36.93 -54.73
C THR A 69 40.07 36.33 -54.59
N PRO A 70 39.66 35.89 -53.38
CA PRO A 70 38.29 35.43 -53.16
C PRO A 70 37.29 36.56 -53.40
N ASP A 71 36.19 36.26 -54.09
CA ASP A 71 35.07 37.18 -54.30
C ASP A 71 34.15 37.26 -53.06
N ASP A 72 33.27 38.26 -53.02
CA ASP A 72 32.39 38.52 -51.87
C ASP A 72 31.41 37.35 -51.62
N VAL A 73 31.07 36.61 -52.68
CA VAL A 73 30.22 35.43 -52.60
C VAL A 73 30.96 34.25 -51.95
N VAL A 74 32.25 34.03 -52.23
CA VAL A 74 33.05 33.01 -51.54
C VAL A 74 33.23 33.37 -50.07
N HIS A 75 33.48 34.65 -49.75
CA HIS A 75 33.59 35.13 -48.37
C HIS A 75 32.28 34.95 -47.58
N SER A 76 31.14 35.33 -48.15
CA SER A 76 29.82 35.17 -47.52
C SER A 76 29.47 33.69 -47.29
N THR A 77 29.76 32.85 -48.27
CA THR A 77 29.51 31.40 -48.21
C THR A 77 30.40 30.72 -47.17
N ALA A 78 31.64 31.19 -47.00
CA ALA A 78 32.58 30.71 -46.01
C ALA A 78 32.16 31.06 -44.57
N LEU A 79 31.73 32.29 -44.35
CA LEU A 79 31.20 32.71 -43.05
C LEU A 79 29.94 31.92 -42.69
N LYS A 80 29.01 31.75 -43.63
CA LYS A 80 27.77 31.00 -43.45
C LYS A 80 28.01 29.53 -43.09
N THR A 81 28.99 28.88 -43.70
CA THR A 81 29.35 27.49 -43.37
C THR A 81 29.98 27.33 -41.99
N LEU A 82 30.89 28.23 -41.62
CA LEU A 82 31.55 28.20 -40.31
C LEU A 82 30.54 28.43 -39.18
N VAL A 83 29.62 29.37 -39.39
CA VAL A 83 28.49 29.67 -38.51
C VAL A 83 27.56 28.46 -38.35
N GLN A 84 27.11 27.85 -39.45
CA GLN A 84 26.20 26.70 -39.41
C GLN A 84 26.81 25.46 -38.72
N ASN A 85 28.13 25.42 -38.54
CA ASN A 85 28.87 24.38 -37.82
C ASN A 85 29.30 24.80 -36.41
N HIS A 86 28.80 25.92 -35.87
CA HIS A 86 29.14 26.45 -34.55
C HIS A 86 30.63 26.79 -34.34
N ARG A 87 31.38 27.14 -35.40
CA ARG A 87 32.83 27.46 -35.35
C ARG A 87 33.08 28.97 -35.32
N TRP A 88 32.62 29.66 -34.27
CA TRP A 88 32.61 31.13 -34.17
C TRP A 88 34.00 31.79 -34.21
N GLU A 89 35.00 31.27 -33.49
CA GLU A 89 36.35 31.87 -33.47
C GLU A 89 37.03 31.86 -34.84
N GLN A 90 36.76 30.81 -35.63
CA GLN A 90 37.27 30.68 -36.99
C GLN A 90 36.55 31.67 -37.93
N ALA A 91 35.24 31.86 -37.77
CA ALA A 91 34.49 32.89 -38.49
C ALA A 91 34.98 34.31 -38.14
N LYS A 92 35.27 34.60 -36.86
CA LYS A 92 35.83 35.88 -36.41
C LYS A 92 37.20 36.17 -37.03
N CYS A 93 38.07 35.16 -37.13
CA CYS A 93 39.37 35.30 -37.79
C CYS A 93 39.24 35.57 -39.28
N VAL A 94 38.32 34.88 -39.98
CA VAL A 94 38.06 35.09 -41.41
C VAL A 94 37.49 36.50 -41.64
N LEU A 95 36.51 36.93 -40.83
CA LEU A 95 35.94 38.27 -40.90
C LEU A 95 36.98 39.36 -40.62
N GLY A 96 37.87 39.14 -39.66
CA GLY A 96 38.97 40.07 -39.37
C GLY A 96 39.94 40.24 -40.53
N ARG A 97 40.21 39.17 -41.30
CA ARG A 97 41.03 39.24 -42.52
C ARG A 97 40.33 39.97 -43.67
N ILE A 98 39.03 39.72 -43.86
CA ILE A 98 38.25 40.40 -44.91
C ILE A 98 38.22 41.92 -44.64
N LEU A 99 38.02 42.32 -43.39
CA LEU A 99 38.00 43.72 -42.98
C LEU A 99 39.38 44.41 -43.09
N SER A 100 40.49 43.68 -42.94
CA SER A 100 41.83 44.23 -43.16
C SER A 100 42.19 44.38 -44.64
N ASP A 101 41.61 43.54 -45.49
CA ASP A 101 41.88 43.50 -46.94
C ASP A 101 41.03 44.51 -47.73
N GLY A 102 40.11 45.22 -47.07
CA GLY A 102 39.33 46.31 -47.66
C GLY A 102 38.21 45.88 -48.61
N SER A 103 37.85 44.59 -48.64
CA SER A 103 36.82 44.04 -49.53
C SER A 103 35.41 44.42 -49.05
N GLU A 104 34.51 44.77 -49.98
CA GLU A 104 33.11 45.09 -49.66
C GLU A 104 32.36 43.82 -49.23
N ILE A 105 31.90 43.78 -47.98
CA ILE A 105 31.15 42.62 -47.48
C ILE A 105 29.68 42.79 -47.83
N ASP A 106 29.16 41.83 -48.61
CA ASP A 106 27.75 41.75 -48.97
C ASP A 106 26.84 41.62 -47.73
N ALA A 107 25.69 42.30 -47.75
CA ALA A 107 24.72 42.34 -46.63
C ALA A 107 24.30 40.93 -46.16
N ALA A 108 24.28 39.94 -47.07
CA ALA A 108 23.94 38.54 -46.81
C ALA A 108 24.96 37.78 -45.92
N ALA A 109 26.24 38.14 -45.97
CA ALA A 109 27.28 37.59 -45.10
C ALA A 109 27.12 38.08 -43.66
N LEU A 110 26.70 39.34 -43.53
CA LEU A 110 26.47 40.02 -42.26
C LEU A 110 25.22 39.48 -41.57
N THR A 111 24.13 39.25 -42.32
CA THR A 111 22.91 38.60 -41.81
C THR A 111 23.19 37.21 -41.23
N THR A 112 24.02 36.42 -41.91
CA THR A 112 24.33 35.06 -41.48
C THR A 112 25.26 35.00 -40.27
N SER A 113 26.17 35.97 -40.12
CA SER A 113 26.96 36.12 -38.88
C SER A 113 26.08 36.53 -37.68
N GLY A 114 25.04 37.34 -37.89
CA GLY A 114 24.06 37.71 -36.85
C GLY A 114 23.16 36.55 -36.42
N CYS A 115 22.64 35.77 -37.37
CA CYS A 115 21.82 34.58 -37.07
C CYS A 115 22.56 33.52 -36.23
N ALA A 116 23.89 33.51 -36.28
CA ALA A 116 24.73 32.59 -35.49
C ALA A 116 24.67 32.86 -33.99
N ALA A 117 24.52 34.13 -33.61
CA ALA A 117 24.60 34.57 -32.22
C ALA A 117 23.38 34.11 -31.39
N ASP A 118 22.23 33.89 -32.06
CA ASP A 118 20.97 33.39 -31.46
C ASP A 118 21.13 31.97 -30.89
N VAL A 119 21.99 31.12 -31.48
CA VAL A 119 22.09 29.69 -31.10
C VAL A 119 23.07 29.45 -29.94
N GLY A 120 23.83 30.46 -29.49
CA GLY A 120 24.97 30.25 -28.58
C GLY A 120 25.08 31.17 -27.37
N GLU A 121 24.09 32.01 -27.06
CA GLU A 121 24.12 32.98 -25.94
C GLU A 121 25.29 34.01 -26.00
N ARG A 122 25.83 34.28 -27.19
CA ARG A 122 27.04 35.14 -27.38
C ARG A 122 26.72 36.54 -27.89
N TRP A 123 25.74 37.22 -27.28
CA TRP A 123 25.25 38.54 -27.71
C TRP A 123 26.33 39.65 -27.69
N ARG A 124 27.27 39.63 -26.73
CA ARG A 124 28.33 40.65 -26.62
C ARG A 124 29.21 40.71 -27.86
N ALA A 125 29.52 39.55 -28.44
CA ALA A 125 30.33 39.47 -29.65
C ALA A 125 29.59 39.98 -30.89
N ALA A 126 28.26 39.82 -30.94
CA ALA A 126 27.43 40.39 -32.00
C ALA A 126 27.34 41.92 -31.89
N ALA A 127 27.12 42.45 -30.68
CA ALA A 127 27.09 43.89 -30.42
C ALA A 127 28.42 44.59 -30.75
N GLU A 128 29.56 43.97 -30.43
CA GLU A 128 30.89 44.49 -30.77
C GLU A 128 31.12 44.52 -32.30
N LEU A 129 30.58 43.54 -33.02
CA LEU A 129 30.59 43.47 -34.48
C LEU A 129 29.75 44.61 -35.09
N PHE A 130 28.56 44.85 -34.55
CA PHE A 130 27.69 45.96 -34.93
C PHE A 130 28.34 47.34 -34.68
N ALA A 131 28.97 47.54 -33.53
CA ALA A 131 29.69 48.78 -33.22
C ALA A 131 30.85 49.03 -34.20
N ARG A 132 31.56 47.98 -34.62
CA ARG A 132 32.60 48.08 -35.66
C ARG A 132 32.02 48.39 -37.04
N MET A 133 30.88 47.80 -37.41
CA MET A 133 30.20 48.10 -38.68
C MET A 133 29.74 49.56 -38.77
N GLN A 134 29.23 50.10 -37.67
CA GLN A 134 28.86 51.51 -37.55
C GLN A 134 30.08 52.42 -37.72
N LYS A 135 31.22 52.06 -37.11
CA LYS A 135 32.50 52.79 -37.25
C LYS A 135 33.01 52.81 -38.70
N HIS A 136 32.70 51.78 -39.50
CA HIS A 136 33.06 51.68 -40.91
C HIS A 136 31.96 52.18 -41.89
N ARG A 137 30.89 52.83 -41.40
CA ARG A 137 29.78 53.41 -42.20
C ARG A 137 29.03 52.42 -43.10
N LEU A 138 28.92 51.16 -42.71
CA LEU A 138 28.12 50.17 -43.44
C LEU A 138 26.61 50.38 -43.21
N ARG A 139 25.79 50.29 -44.26
CA ARG A 139 24.34 50.53 -44.22
C ARG A 139 23.64 49.38 -43.47
N ILE A 140 22.95 49.67 -42.37
CA ILE A 140 22.13 48.70 -41.64
C ILE A 140 20.72 48.70 -42.27
N ASP A 141 20.30 47.58 -42.86
CA ASP A 141 18.97 47.43 -43.43
C ASP A 141 17.97 46.80 -42.44
N SER A 142 16.69 46.73 -42.84
CA SER A 142 15.60 46.17 -42.02
C SER A 142 15.80 44.69 -41.67
N VAL A 143 16.52 43.93 -42.51
CA VAL A 143 16.78 42.51 -42.32
C VAL A 143 17.84 42.32 -41.22
N VAL A 144 18.87 43.16 -41.21
CA VAL A 144 19.89 43.20 -40.16
C VAL A 144 19.30 43.62 -38.80
N GLY A 145 18.34 44.57 -38.81
CA GLY A 145 17.56 44.94 -37.60
C GLY A 145 16.74 43.79 -37.02
N CYS A 146 16.08 42.98 -37.86
CA CYS A 146 15.31 41.80 -37.42
C CYS A 146 16.18 40.76 -36.70
N VAL A 147 17.39 40.52 -37.23
CA VAL A 147 18.33 39.52 -36.70
C VAL A 147 18.97 39.99 -35.39
N ALA A 148 19.25 41.29 -35.24
CA ALA A 148 19.79 41.85 -34.01
C ALA A 148 18.79 41.76 -32.83
N VAL A 149 17.51 42.03 -33.11
CA VAL A 149 16.42 41.92 -32.12
C VAL A 149 16.20 40.45 -31.73
N SER A 150 16.32 39.51 -32.67
CA SER A 150 16.14 38.08 -32.38
C SER A 150 17.24 37.45 -31.51
N ALA A 151 18.46 37.99 -31.56
CA ALA A 151 19.62 37.44 -30.85
C ALA A 151 19.91 38.06 -29.46
N SER A 152 19.11 39.03 -28.96
CA SER A 152 19.42 39.83 -27.76
C SER A 152 18.41 39.64 -26.61
N HIS A 153 18.88 39.81 -25.36
CA HIS A 153 17.98 39.92 -24.20
C HIS A 153 17.14 41.21 -24.33
N TRP A 154 15.88 41.20 -23.90
CA TRP A 154 14.92 42.29 -24.15
C TRP A 154 15.43 43.70 -23.77
N GLU A 155 16.15 43.85 -22.66
CA GLU A 155 16.68 45.16 -22.23
C GLU A 155 17.72 45.74 -23.19
N GLN A 156 18.38 44.87 -23.95
CA GLN A 156 19.37 45.25 -24.95
C GLN A 156 18.71 45.38 -26.33
N ALA A 157 17.73 44.52 -26.63
CA ALA A 157 16.88 44.64 -27.81
C ALA A 157 16.12 45.97 -27.84
N SER A 158 15.61 46.43 -26.68
CA SER A 158 14.91 47.71 -26.55
C SER A 158 15.85 48.92 -26.74
N CYS A 159 17.08 48.86 -26.21
CA CYS A 159 18.11 49.86 -26.49
C CYS A 159 18.48 49.91 -27.98
N LEU A 160 18.62 48.74 -28.62
CA LEU A 160 18.89 48.64 -30.06
C LEU A 160 17.75 49.22 -30.91
N LEU A 161 16.50 48.92 -30.55
CA LEU A 161 15.31 49.50 -31.18
C LEU A 161 15.27 51.03 -31.05
N MET A 162 15.58 51.57 -29.86
CA MET A 162 15.69 53.02 -29.63
C MET A 162 16.78 53.67 -30.49
N THR A 163 17.93 53.00 -30.68
CA THR A 163 19.00 53.51 -31.55
C THR A 163 18.68 53.41 -33.04
N LEU A 164 17.86 52.43 -33.46
CA LEU A 164 17.41 52.28 -34.84
C LEU A 164 16.36 53.34 -35.20
N ASP A 165 15.43 53.64 -34.29
CA ASP A 165 14.44 54.71 -34.47
C ASP A 165 15.09 56.10 -34.55
N PHE A 166 16.21 56.34 -33.85
CA PHE A 166 16.97 57.61 -33.90
C PHE A 166 17.63 57.87 -35.26
N HIS A 167 17.79 56.85 -36.10
CA HIS A 167 18.55 56.91 -37.36
C HIS A 167 17.68 56.81 -38.63
N SER A 168 16.38 57.11 -38.56
CA SER A 168 15.47 57.20 -39.73
C SER A 168 15.36 55.91 -40.57
N VAL A 169 15.58 54.75 -39.96
CA VAL A 169 15.17 53.48 -40.56
C VAL A 169 13.71 53.29 -40.18
N GLU A 170 12.79 53.63 -41.09
CA GLU A 170 11.36 53.37 -40.92
C GLU A 170 11.17 51.96 -40.35
N SER A 171 10.61 51.89 -39.15
CA SER A 171 10.48 50.66 -38.39
C SER A 171 9.53 49.69 -39.12
N ASN A 172 10.12 48.86 -39.98
CA ASN A 172 9.40 47.89 -40.79
C ASN A 172 8.67 46.87 -39.90
N LEU A 173 7.45 46.49 -40.32
CA LEU A 173 6.57 45.49 -39.72
C LEU A 173 7.30 44.19 -39.31
N GLN A 174 8.34 43.81 -40.06
CA GLN A 174 9.16 42.62 -39.81
C GLN A 174 9.99 42.70 -38.51
N VAL A 175 10.52 43.87 -38.17
CA VAL A 175 11.32 44.08 -36.93
C VAL A 175 10.39 44.02 -35.72
N CYS A 176 9.18 44.56 -35.85
CA CYS A 176 8.12 44.48 -34.83
C CYS A 176 7.69 43.03 -34.58
N ASN A 177 7.50 42.25 -35.64
CA ASN A 177 7.16 40.83 -35.55
C ASN A 177 8.28 39.99 -34.91
N ALA A 178 9.55 40.27 -35.25
CA ALA A 178 10.69 39.62 -34.61
C ALA A 178 10.78 39.95 -33.10
N ALA A 179 10.54 41.21 -32.72
CA ALA A 179 10.49 41.64 -31.32
C ALA A 179 9.38 40.91 -30.54
N ALA A 180 8.18 40.79 -31.12
CA ALA A 180 7.07 40.08 -30.50
C ALA A 180 7.39 38.59 -30.25
N VAL A 181 8.04 37.91 -31.21
CA VAL A 181 8.46 36.50 -31.08
C VAL A 181 9.54 36.32 -30.01
N THR A 182 10.46 37.28 -29.86
CA THR A 182 11.51 37.20 -28.82
C THR A 182 10.93 37.37 -27.42
N LEU A 183 10.00 38.31 -27.26
CA LEU A 183 9.30 38.51 -26.00
C LEU A 183 8.47 37.29 -25.60
N ASP A 184 7.88 36.58 -26.56
CA ASP A 184 7.20 35.29 -26.38
C ASP A 184 8.18 34.21 -25.87
N ARG A 185 9.34 34.04 -26.53
CA ARG A 185 10.39 33.10 -26.08
C ARG A 185 10.88 33.36 -24.65
N VAL A 186 10.98 34.63 -24.25
CA VAL A 186 11.54 35.05 -22.95
C VAL A 186 10.47 35.09 -21.83
N LYS A 187 9.20 34.84 -22.15
CA LYS A 187 8.06 34.79 -21.20
C LYS A 187 7.88 36.06 -20.34
N GLN A 188 8.31 37.24 -20.80
CA GLN A 188 8.19 38.52 -20.09
C GLN A 188 7.01 39.38 -20.57
N TRP A 189 5.80 38.96 -20.20
CA TRP A 189 4.52 39.50 -20.71
C TRP A 189 4.23 40.99 -20.37
N GLN A 190 4.71 41.51 -19.24
CA GLN A 190 4.47 42.92 -18.85
C GLN A 190 5.10 43.90 -19.85
N ARG A 191 6.21 43.49 -20.47
CA ARG A 191 6.99 44.30 -21.39
C ARG A 191 6.44 44.23 -22.82
N VAL A 192 5.72 43.15 -23.18
CA VAL A 192 4.90 43.05 -24.41
C VAL A 192 3.82 44.13 -24.44
N VAL A 193 3.15 44.36 -23.32
CA VAL A 193 2.08 45.37 -23.20
C VAL A 193 2.61 46.79 -23.33
N ALA A 194 3.80 47.06 -22.76
CA ALA A 194 4.51 48.33 -22.95
C ALA A 194 4.91 48.54 -24.42
N PHE A 195 5.32 47.49 -25.12
CA PHE A 195 5.64 47.54 -26.55
C PHE A 195 4.42 47.83 -27.44
N THR A 196 3.24 47.28 -27.10
CA THR A 196 1.99 47.57 -27.84
C THR A 196 1.41 48.96 -27.59
N SER A 197 1.87 49.67 -26.55
CA SER A 197 1.45 51.03 -26.20
C SER A 197 2.45 52.12 -26.61
N TRP A 198 3.47 51.75 -27.39
CA TRP A 198 4.53 52.66 -27.83
C TRP A 198 4.01 53.62 -28.92
N PRO A 199 4.21 54.95 -28.80
CA PRO A 199 3.57 55.92 -29.68
C PRO A 199 4.23 55.94 -31.05
N GLY A 200 3.46 55.67 -32.12
CA GLY A 200 3.93 55.79 -33.51
C GLY A 200 3.61 54.61 -34.45
N ARG A 201 2.95 53.54 -33.99
CA ARG A 201 2.63 52.38 -34.85
C ARG A 201 1.12 52.08 -34.88
N ALA A 202 0.47 52.52 -35.95
CA ALA A 202 -0.97 52.34 -36.18
C ALA A 202 -1.34 51.08 -36.99
N VAL A 203 -0.42 50.13 -37.21
CA VAL A 203 -0.73 48.89 -37.94
C VAL A 203 -0.06 47.71 -37.24
N CYS A 204 -0.79 47.07 -36.33
CA CYS A 204 -0.47 45.71 -35.88
C CYS A 204 -1.16 44.72 -36.83
N ASP A 205 -0.41 43.84 -37.44
CA ASP A 205 -0.91 42.77 -38.31
C ASP A 205 -1.43 41.57 -37.49
N ASP A 206 -2.28 40.73 -38.10
CA ASP A 206 -2.88 39.53 -37.47
C ASP A 206 -1.83 38.60 -36.80
N LEU A 207 -0.58 38.62 -37.26
CA LEU A 207 0.52 37.78 -36.75
C LEU A 207 1.08 38.28 -35.41
N THR A 208 1.22 39.59 -35.22
CA THR A 208 1.62 40.19 -33.94
C THR A 208 0.53 39.99 -32.89
N LEU A 209 -0.73 40.14 -33.28
CA LEU A 209 -1.87 39.87 -32.40
C LEU A 209 -1.96 38.39 -31.98
N ALA A 210 -1.77 37.44 -32.90
CA ALA A 210 -1.79 36.01 -32.58
C ALA A 210 -0.65 35.57 -31.65
N SER A 211 0.55 36.17 -31.77
CA SER A 211 1.68 35.90 -30.87
C SER A 211 1.47 36.52 -29.48
N VAL A 212 0.91 37.73 -29.39
CA VAL A 212 0.52 38.36 -28.12
C VAL A 212 -0.56 37.56 -27.39
N VAL A 213 -1.58 37.07 -28.11
CA VAL A 213 -2.62 36.20 -27.56
C VAL A 213 -2.03 34.89 -27.04
N ARG A 214 -1.10 34.27 -27.78
CA ARG A 214 -0.41 33.04 -27.34
C ARG A 214 0.43 33.26 -26.08
N ALA A 215 1.14 34.38 -25.98
CA ALA A 215 1.93 34.73 -24.80
C ALA A 215 1.06 34.93 -23.53
N HIS A 216 -0.17 35.44 -23.68
CA HIS A 216 -1.10 35.64 -22.56
C HIS A 216 -1.88 34.37 -22.16
N SER A 217 -1.83 33.31 -22.97
CA SER A 217 -2.63 32.09 -22.80
C SER A 217 -2.27 31.23 -21.59
N GLU A 218 -1.02 31.25 -21.14
CA GLU A 218 -0.55 30.35 -20.08
C GLU A 218 -1.00 30.78 -18.66
N ARG A 219 -1.43 32.04 -18.42
CA ARG A 219 -1.67 32.54 -17.03
C ARG A 219 -2.79 33.57 -16.79
N SER A 220 -3.35 34.28 -17.78
CA SER A 220 -4.36 35.34 -17.49
C SER A 220 -5.42 35.55 -18.57
N TRP A 221 -6.38 34.61 -18.64
CA TRP A 221 -7.49 34.57 -19.60
C TRP A 221 -8.34 35.85 -19.72
N HIS A 222 -8.60 36.55 -18.60
CA HIS A 222 -9.43 37.78 -18.60
C HIS A 222 -8.84 38.93 -19.43
N ARG A 223 -7.51 38.99 -19.58
CA ARG A 223 -6.83 40.04 -20.34
C ARG A 223 -6.78 39.72 -21.83
N THR A 224 -6.71 38.44 -22.19
CA THR A 224 -6.83 37.95 -23.58
C THR A 224 -8.18 38.36 -24.18
N LEU A 225 -9.27 38.31 -23.40
CA LEU A 225 -10.60 38.77 -23.81
C LEU A 225 -10.68 40.29 -24.02
N ALA A 226 -9.97 41.09 -23.21
CA ALA A 226 -9.92 42.55 -23.36
C ALA A 226 -9.15 42.96 -24.64
N ILE A 227 -8.06 42.26 -24.95
CA ILE A 227 -7.29 42.46 -26.20
C ILE A 227 -8.13 42.10 -27.42
N LEU A 228 -8.94 41.02 -27.34
CA LEU A 228 -9.85 40.62 -28.42
C LEU A 228 -11.00 41.61 -28.64
N ALA A 229 -11.50 42.27 -27.59
CA ALA A 229 -12.57 43.28 -27.71
C ALA A 229 -12.11 44.53 -28.49
N LEU A 230 -10.82 44.85 -28.44
CA LEU A 230 -10.19 45.94 -29.19
C LEU A 230 -10.00 45.61 -30.69
N CYS A 231 -10.07 44.34 -31.08
CA CYS A 231 -9.75 43.83 -32.43
C CYS A 231 -10.99 43.66 -33.33
N HIS A 232 -11.96 44.57 -33.27
CA HIS A 232 -13.29 44.44 -33.91
C HIS A 232 -13.30 44.16 -35.44
N SER A 233 -12.15 44.17 -36.14
CA SER A 233 -12.07 44.05 -37.60
C SER A 233 -11.04 43.07 -38.18
N SER A 234 -10.34 42.25 -37.39
CA SER A 234 -9.15 41.52 -37.87
C SER A 234 -9.19 39.99 -37.70
N GLY A 235 -9.41 39.29 -38.82
CA GLY A 235 -8.60 38.13 -39.23
C GLY A 235 -8.90 36.72 -38.70
N THR A 236 -9.31 35.82 -39.61
CA THR A 236 -9.43 34.35 -39.47
C THR A 236 -8.19 33.63 -38.88
N ARG A 237 -7.01 34.27 -38.85
CA ARG A 237 -5.75 33.66 -38.38
C ARG A 237 -5.50 33.79 -36.88
N CYS A 238 -6.22 34.66 -36.18
CA CYS A 238 -6.11 34.82 -34.72
C CYS A 238 -6.93 33.76 -33.96
N LEU A 239 -7.98 33.24 -34.60
CA LEU A 239 -8.96 32.34 -33.99
C LEU A 239 -8.37 31.01 -33.45
N PRO A 240 -7.43 30.34 -34.14
CA PRO A 240 -6.79 29.13 -33.60
C PRO A 240 -5.99 29.41 -32.31
N ALA A 241 -5.25 30.52 -32.25
CA ALA A 241 -4.46 30.87 -31.06
C ALA A 241 -5.34 31.23 -29.85
N VAL A 242 -6.52 31.82 -30.08
CA VAL A 242 -7.52 32.08 -29.05
C VAL A 242 -8.14 30.78 -28.53
N LEU A 243 -8.46 29.85 -29.44
CA LEU A 243 -9.03 28.55 -29.08
C LEU A 243 -8.02 27.66 -28.33
N ASP A 244 -6.74 27.66 -28.72
CA ASP A 244 -5.66 27.02 -27.97
C ASP A 244 -5.51 27.63 -26.57
N SER A 245 -5.69 28.95 -26.45
CA SER A 245 -5.70 29.62 -25.14
C SER A 245 -6.91 29.22 -24.29
N CYS A 246 -8.09 29.05 -24.90
CA CYS A 246 -9.26 28.53 -24.18
C CYS A 246 -9.02 27.11 -23.68
N ALA A 247 -8.37 26.27 -24.49
CA ALA A 247 -8.01 24.89 -24.17
C ALA A 247 -7.08 24.85 -22.95
N ALA A 248 -6.01 25.65 -22.97
CA ALA A 248 -5.08 25.78 -21.86
C ALA A 248 -5.75 26.28 -20.57
N ALA A 249 -6.73 27.18 -20.68
CA ALA A 249 -7.48 27.74 -19.55
C ALA A 249 -8.64 26.86 -19.05
N ARG A 250 -9.00 25.76 -19.75
CA ARG A 250 -10.10 24.83 -19.43
C ARG A 250 -11.51 25.48 -19.32
N GLU A 251 -11.73 26.61 -19.96
CA GLU A 251 -12.94 27.43 -19.86
C GLU A 251 -13.90 27.25 -21.07
N TRP A 252 -14.32 26.00 -21.32
CA TRP A 252 -15.13 25.60 -22.49
C TRP A 252 -16.45 26.37 -22.70
N PRO A 253 -17.28 26.68 -21.68
CA PRO A 253 -18.53 27.42 -21.89
C PRO A 253 -18.33 28.79 -22.53
N LYS A 254 -17.20 29.44 -22.26
CA LYS A 254 -16.84 30.75 -22.80
C LYS A 254 -16.28 30.64 -24.22
N SER A 255 -15.59 29.54 -24.56
CA SER A 255 -15.21 29.20 -25.94
C SER A 255 -16.42 29.08 -26.87
N LEU A 256 -17.48 28.41 -26.39
CA LEU A 256 -18.73 28.27 -27.13
C LEU A 256 -19.45 29.61 -27.33
N MET A 257 -19.40 30.50 -26.34
CA MET A 257 -19.94 31.86 -26.44
C MET A 257 -19.17 32.71 -27.47
N LEU A 258 -17.85 32.56 -27.56
CA LEU A 258 -17.04 33.23 -28.59
C LEU A 258 -17.36 32.68 -30.00
N LEU A 259 -17.52 31.37 -30.12
CA LEU A 259 -17.92 30.71 -31.38
C LEU A 259 -19.33 31.11 -31.84
N SER A 260 -20.29 31.23 -30.93
CA SER A 260 -21.65 31.67 -31.28
C SER A 260 -21.68 33.13 -31.72
N ARG A 261 -20.87 33.99 -31.08
CA ARG A 261 -20.73 35.40 -31.46
C ARG A 261 -20.06 35.58 -32.83
N TRP A 262 -19.11 34.71 -33.18
CA TRP A 262 -18.41 34.76 -34.47
C TRP A 262 -19.19 34.08 -35.60
N ARG A 263 -20.13 33.16 -35.30
CA ARG A 263 -21.09 32.63 -36.28
C ARG A 263 -22.08 33.68 -36.81
N GLY A 264 -22.33 34.75 -36.04
CA GLY A 264 -23.13 35.89 -36.51
C GLY A 264 -22.44 36.70 -37.62
N ILE A 265 -21.13 36.50 -37.80
CA ILE A 265 -20.32 37.06 -38.87
C ILE A 265 -20.13 35.92 -39.89
N SER A 266 -20.51 36.11 -41.14
CA SER A 266 -20.60 35.07 -42.19
C SER A 266 -19.24 34.50 -42.66
N MET A 267 -18.40 34.01 -41.74
CA MET A 267 -17.08 33.46 -42.01
C MET A 267 -17.07 31.93 -42.13
N ARG A 268 -16.38 31.43 -43.17
CA ARG A 268 -16.12 29.99 -43.37
C ARG A 268 -15.07 29.51 -42.37
N ILE A 269 -15.46 28.62 -41.46
CA ILE A 269 -14.57 27.98 -40.49
C ILE A 269 -13.66 26.98 -41.22
N ASP A 270 -12.34 27.17 -41.17
CA ASP A 270 -11.33 26.29 -41.77
C ASP A 270 -10.97 25.09 -40.86
N GLY A 271 -10.20 24.12 -41.40
CA GLY A 271 -9.82 22.89 -40.69
C GLY A 271 -8.95 23.14 -39.44
N ALA A 272 -8.11 24.19 -39.46
CA ALA A 272 -7.28 24.57 -38.31
C ALA A 272 -8.13 25.12 -37.15
N THR A 273 -9.14 25.93 -37.46
CA THR A 273 -10.13 26.39 -36.46
C THR A 273 -10.92 25.22 -35.88
N ARG A 274 -11.31 24.22 -36.69
CA ARG A 274 -12.02 23.03 -36.21
C ARG A 274 -11.18 22.17 -35.27
N ASN A 275 -9.87 22.06 -35.52
CA ASN A 275 -8.94 21.38 -34.60
C ASN A 275 -8.80 22.11 -33.27
N GLY A 276 -8.71 23.45 -33.27
CA GLY A 276 -8.68 24.25 -32.04
C GLY A 276 -9.96 24.10 -31.19
N ILE A 277 -11.12 23.92 -31.84
CA ILE A 277 -12.39 23.64 -31.15
C ILE A 277 -12.38 22.27 -30.46
N LEU A 278 -11.81 21.25 -31.11
CA LEU A 278 -11.70 19.90 -30.54
C LEU A 278 -10.71 19.85 -29.37
N LEU A 279 -9.58 20.57 -29.46
CA LEU A 279 -8.58 20.68 -28.38
C LEU A 279 -9.09 21.47 -27.17
N ALA A 280 -10.02 22.42 -27.36
CA ALA A 280 -10.58 23.22 -26.27
C ALA A 280 -11.67 22.51 -25.45
N ALA A 281 -12.11 21.30 -25.86
CA ALA A 281 -13.14 20.55 -25.17
C ALA A 281 -12.67 20.10 -23.77
N ASN A 282 -13.50 20.38 -22.75
CA ASN A 282 -13.22 20.05 -21.35
C ASN A 282 -13.31 18.53 -21.11
N PRO A 283 -12.39 17.90 -20.34
CA PRO A 283 -12.46 16.48 -19.99
C PRO A 283 -13.77 16.05 -19.28
N ASN A 284 -14.52 16.98 -18.68
CA ASN A 284 -15.80 16.64 -18.05
C ASN A 284 -17.01 16.59 -19.02
N ASN A 285 -16.83 16.78 -20.34
CA ASN A 285 -17.96 16.92 -21.27
C ASN A 285 -17.75 16.29 -22.68
N TRP A 286 -17.13 15.10 -22.73
CA TRP A 286 -16.79 14.36 -23.95
C TRP A 286 -18.00 14.03 -24.87
N ILE A 287 -19.20 13.89 -24.30
CA ILE A 287 -20.46 13.65 -25.02
C ILE A 287 -20.73 14.77 -26.04
N HIS A 288 -20.39 16.01 -25.70
CA HIS A 288 -20.57 17.13 -26.61
C HIS A 288 -19.54 17.14 -27.74
N THR A 289 -18.31 16.67 -27.50
CA THR A 289 -17.27 16.47 -28.51
C THR A 289 -17.71 15.44 -29.55
N LEU A 290 -18.27 14.30 -29.11
CA LEU A 290 -18.87 13.29 -29.99
C LEU A 290 -20.08 13.84 -30.76
N SER A 291 -20.97 14.58 -30.08
CA SER A 291 -22.10 15.24 -30.74
C SER A 291 -21.66 16.31 -31.76
N GLY A 292 -20.48 16.91 -31.56
CA GLY A 292 -19.86 17.86 -32.48
C GLY A 292 -19.31 17.16 -33.71
N LEU A 293 -18.61 16.04 -33.54
CA LEU A 293 -18.13 15.18 -34.63
C LEU A 293 -19.28 14.56 -35.45
N GLN A 294 -20.38 14.16 -34.79
CA GLN A 294 -21.60 13.67 -35.47
C GLN A 294 -22.33 14.80 -36.21
N ARG A 295 -22.39 16.01 -35.65
CA ARG A 295 -22.96 17.19 -36.34
C ARG A 295 -22.08 17.69 -37.49
N LEU A 296 -20.78 17.43 -37.46
CA LEU A 296 -19.88 17.69 -38.57
C LEU A 296 -20.04 16.64 -39.69
N ALA A 297 -20.41 15.40 -39.36
CA ALA A 297 -20.80 14.37 -40.32
C ALA A 297 -21.95 14.83 -41.22
N THR A 298 -22.98 15.41 -40.61
CA THR A 298 -24.22 15.79 -41.30
C THR A 298 -24.04 17.01 -42.21
N GLN A 299 -22.92 17.73 -42.09
CA GLN A 299 -22.57 18.89 -42.93
C GLN A 299 -21.73 18.52 -44.18
N GLY A 300 -21.50 17.23 -44.43
CA GLY A 300 -21.00 16.73 -45.73
C GLY A 300 -19.50 16.91 -46.00
N SER A 301 -18.66 17.10 -44.99
CA SER A 301 -17.19 17.15 -45.16
C SER A 301 -16.51 15.84 -44.78
N GLU A 302 -15.53 15.40 -45.59
CA GLU A 302 -14.73 14.18 -45.35
C GLU A 302 -14.04 14.19 -43.98
N TYR A 303 -14.17 13.07 -43.25
CA TYR A 303 -13.46 12.84 -42.00
C TYR A 303 -11.97 12.58 -42.24
N ASN A 304 -11.11 13.52 -41.87
CA ASN A 304 -9.66 13.30 -41.85
C ASN A 304 -9.21 12.61 -40.54
N LEU A 305 -8.12 11.83 -40.62
CA LEU A 305 -7.45 11.16 -39.50
C LEU A 305 -7.18 12.09 -38.30
N ILE A 306 -6.92 13.38 -38.56
CA ILE A 306 -6.65 14.41 -37.54
C ILE A 306 -7.86 14.61 -36.60
N HIS A 307 -9.09 14.44 -37.09
CA HIS A 307 -10.30 14.55 -36.25
C HIS A 307 -10.44 13.38 -35.28
N PHE A 308 -10.05 12.17 -35.70
CA PHE A 308 -10.06 10.99 -34.83
C PHE A 308 -8.96 11.08 -33.77
N VAL A 309 -7.75 11.47 -34.14
CA VAL A 309 -6.62 11.67 -33.19
C VAL A 309 -6.96 12.71 -32.13
N ALA A 310 -7.60 13.83 -32.50
CA ALA A 310 -8.02 14.86 -31.55
C ALA A 310 -9.13 14.38 -30.60
N ALA A 311 -10.12 13.61 -31.11
CA ALA A 311 -11.18 13.04 -30.29
C ALA A 311 -10.64 12.01 -29.29
N GLU A 312 -9.72 11.16 -29.75
CA GLU A 312 -9.07 10.12 -28.96
C GLU A 312 -8.21 10.70 -27.83
N ALA A 313 -7.49 11.81 -28.09
CA ALA A 313 -6.74 12.54 -27.08
C ALA A 313 -7.62 13.16 -25.98
N VAL A 314 -8.78 13.70 -26.34
CA VAL A 314 -9.73 14.22 -25.35
C VAL A 314 -10.28 13.08 -24.49
N MET A 315 -10.62 11.94 -25.09
CA MET A 315 -11.14 10.79 -24.34
C MET A 315 -10.09 10.10 -23.47
N ASP A 316 -8.82 10.10 -23.88
CA ASP A 316 -7.70 9.66 -23.03
C ASP A 316 -7.72 10.46 -21.71
N ASP A 317 -7.74 11.78 -21.78
CA ASP A 317 -7.75 12.67 -20.60
C ASP A 317 -8.98 12.53 -19.70
N CYS A 318 -10.08 11.99 -20.22
CA CYS A 318 -11.31 11.70 -19.48
C CYS A 318 -11.32 10.31 -18.80
N GLY A 319 -10.41 9.40 -19.17
CA GLY A 319 -10.45 8.00 -18.73
C GLY A 319 -11.56 7.14 -19.36
N ALA A 320 -12.21 7.64 -20.44
CA ALA A 320 -13.29 6.95 -21.16
C ALA A 320 -12.72 5.96 -22.20
N TRP A 321 -12.17 4.85 -21.70
CA TRP A 321 -11.39 3.91 -22.52
C TRP A 321 -12.23 3.11 -23.53
N PHE A 322 -13.50 2.83 -23.23
CA PHE A 322 -14.36 2.02 -24.10
C PHE A 322 -14.73 2.80 -25.36
N GLU A 323 -15.10 4.06 -25.20
CA GLU A 323 -15.47 4.98 -26.27
C GLU A 323 -14.25 5.39 -27.11
N SER A 324 -13.06 5.47 -26.47
CA SER A 324 -11.78 5.62 -27.17
C SER A 324 -11.50 4.44 -28.11
N LEU A 325 -11.75 3.20 -27.66
CA LEU A 325 -11.60 2.01 -28.49
C LEU A 325 -12.66 1.92 -29.58
N GLU A 326 -13.88 2.38 -29.33
CA GLU A 326 -14.94 2.41 -30.32
C GLU A 326 -14.61 3.39 -31.46
N LEU A 327 -14.10 4.59 -31.15
CA LEU A 327 -13.62 5.53 -32.16
C LEU A 327 -12.38 5.02 -32.91
N TYR A 328 -11.47 4.33 -32.23
CA TYR A 328 -10.36 3.64 -32.89
C TYR A 328 -10.88 2.60 -33.90
N ARG A 329 -11.86 1.75 -33.51
CA ARG A 329 -12.50 0.78 -34.41
C ARG A 329 -13.23 1.43 -35.57
N SER A 330 -13.95 2.53 -35.34
CA SER A 330 -14.60 3.28 -36.41
C SER A 330 -13.59 3.87 -37.39
N SER A 331 -12.43 4.34 -36.92
CA SER A 331 -11.36 4.83 -37.81
C SER A 331 -10.78 3.73 -38.72
N VAL A 332 -10.65 2.51 -38.18
CA VAL A 332 -10.18 1.33 -38.92
C VAL A 332 -11.23 0.87 -39.93
N GLN A 333 -12.51 0.87 -39.56
CA GLN A 333 -13.63 0.53 -40.46
C GLN A 333 -13.79 1.52 -41.62
N MET A 334 -13.43 2.79 -41.43
CA MET A 334 -13.45 3.82 -42.47
C MET A 334 -12.21 3.81 -43.39
N SER A 335 -11.40 2.74 -43.38
CA SER A 335 -10.22 2.54 -44.23
C SER A 335 -9.08 3.57 -44.05
N LEU A 336 -9.07 4.33 -42.95
CA LEU A 336 -8.02 5.31 -42.65
C LEU A 336 -6.73 4.67 -42.07
N GLY A 337 -6.76 3.37 -41.74
CA GLY A 337 -5.62 2.58 -41.28
C GLY A 337 -5.10 2.96 -39.88
N PRO A 338 -4.60 2.00 -39.08
CA PRO A 338 -3.98 2.33 -37.79
C PRO A 338 -2.69 3.11 -38.02
N THR A 339 -2.55 4.26 -37.34
CA THR A 339 -1.30 5.04 -37.33
C THR A 339 -0.62 4.92 -35.97
N LEU A 340 0.68 5.24 -35.91
CA LEU A 340 1.42 5.21 -34.65
C LEU A 340 0.77 6.08 -33.56
N GLU A 341 0.22 7.24 -33.94
CA GLU A 341 -0.44 8.16 -33.01
C GLU A 341 -1.75 7.60 -32.47
N THR A 342 -2.62 7.05 -33.32
CA THR A 342 -3.89 6.44 -32.90
C THR A 342 -3.66 5.21 -32.02
N CYS A 343 -2.72 4.34 -32.37
CA CYS A 343 -2.34 3.22 -31.50
C CYS A 343 -1.79 3.70 -30.13
N SER A 344 -1.01 4.79 -30.10
CA SER A 344 -0.44 5.32 -28.84
C SER A 344 -1.49 5.91 -27.89
N LEU A 345 -2.57 6.48 -28.45
CA LEU A 345 -3.66 7.11 -27.72
C LEU A 345 -4.62 6.04 -27.19
N ALA A 346 -5.03 5.08 -28.03
CA ALA A 346 -5.80 3.92 -27.62
C ALA A 346 -5.11 3.15 -26.48
N LEU A 347 -3.80 2.92 -26.59
CA LEU A 347 -3.02 2.20 -25.58
C LEU A 347 -2.87 2.99 -24.27
N ARG A 348 -2.81 4.32 -24.31
CA ARG A 348 -2.84 5.15 -23.10
C ARG A 348 -4.19 5.09 -22.40
N ALA A 349 -5.29 5.13 -23.15
CA ALA A 349 -6.62 4.96 -22.60
C ALA A 349 -6.78 3.56 -21.95
N CYS A 350 -6.29 2.50 -22.60
CA CYS A 350 -6.24 1.15 -22.02
C CYS A 350 -5.36 1.06 -20.76
N SER A 351 -4.31 1.88 -20.65
CA SER A 351 -3.42 1.90 -19.48
C SER A 351 -4.12 2.41 -18.22
N ARG A 352 -4.93 3.46 -18.38
CA ARG A 352 -5.67 4.10 -17.28
C ARG A 352 -6.80 3.20 -16.75
N SER A 353 -7.38 2.36 -17.60
CA SER A 353 -8.48 1.44 -17.27
C SER A 353 -8.06 0.00 -16.99
N ARG A 354 -6.76 -0.33 -17.08
CA ARG A 354 -6.20 -1.69 -16.87
C ARG A 354 -6.75 -2.75 -17.84
N ALA A 355 -7.18 -2.33 -19.03
CA ALA A 355 -7.77 -3.19 -20.06
C ALA A 355 -6.68 -3.88 -20.92
N TRP A 356 -5.95 -4.83 -20.33
CA TRP A 356 -4.76 -5.45 -20.95
C TRP A 356 -5.06 -6.31 -22.20
N GLN A 357 -6.24 -6.94 -22.27
CA GLN A 357 -6.63 -7.81 -23.39
C GLN A 357 -6.81 -6.98 -24.68
N GLN A 358 -7.43 -5.82 -24.54
CA GLN A 358 -7.69 -4.88 -25.62
C GLN A 358 -6.39 -4.21 -26.07
N ALA A 359 -5.46 -3.94 -25.15
CA ALA A 359 -4.11 -3.46 -25.48
C ALA A 359 -3.31 -4.46 -26.32
N LEU A 360 -3.41 -5.77 -26.04
CA LEU A 360 -2.79 -6.82 -26.86
C LEU A 360 -3.45 -6.97 -28.23
N TRP A 361 -4.77 -6.77 -28.30
CA TRP A 361 -5.50 -6.76 -29.57
C TRP A 361 -5.04 -5.61 -30.49
N ILE A 362 -4.90 -4.39 -29.94
CA ILE A 362 -4.37 -3.23 -30.69
C ILE A 362 -2.96 -3.53 -31.23
N LEU A 363 -2.11 -4.21 -30.44
CA LEU A 363 -0.77 -4.59 -30.86
C LEU A 363 -0.77 -5.62 -32.00
N ALA A 364 -1.61 -6.65 -31.92
CA ALA A 364 -1.74 -7.64 -32.98
C ALA A 364 -2.23 -7.01 -34.30
N GLU A 365 -3.10 -6.00 -34.21
CA GLU A 365 -3.65 -5.28 -35.36
C GLU A 365 -2.66 -4.26 -35.95
N ALA A 366 -1.86 -3.59 -35.11
CA ALA A 366 -0.77 -2.74 -35.58
C ALA A 366 0.32 -3.56 -36.32
N GLU A 367 0.56 -4.79 -35.87
CA GLU A 367 1.53 -5.72 -36.46
C GLU A 367 1.06 -6.31 -37.79
N SER A 368 -0.22 -6.70 -37.88
CA SER A 368 -0.81 -7.15 -39.15
C SER A 368 -0.80 -6.04 -40.22
N SER A 369 -0.88 -4.78 -39.77
CA SER A 369 -0.83 -3.57 -40.60
C SER A 369 0.59 -3.06 -40.90
N ARG A 370 1.65 -3.75 -40.43
CA ARG A 370 3.08 -3.39 -40.60
C ARG A 370 3.47 -1.99 -40.07
N VAL A 371 2.79 -1.47 -39.06
CA VAL A 371 3.16 -0.21 -38.42
C VAL A 371 4.42 -0.42 -37.58
N LYS A 372 5.48 0.36 -37.81
CA LYS A 372 6.69 0.32 -36.98
C LYS A 372 6.39 0.93 -35.61
N LEU A 373 6.21 0.07 -34.62
CA LEU A 373 6.00 0.48 -33.22
C LEU A 373 7.27 1.16 -32.69
N ASP A 374 7.09 2.31 -32.04
CA ASP A 374 8.17 3.03 -31.39
C ASP A 374 8.33 2.60 -29.92
N SER A 375 9.34 3.17 -29.27
CA SER A 375 9.60 2.88 -27.86
C SER A 375 8.50 3.39 -26.91
N ILE A 376 7.74 4.41 -27.32
CA ILE A 376 6.72 5.03 -26.47
C ILE A 376 5.53 4.08 -26.36
N VAL A 377 5.07 3.52 -27.49
CA VAL A 377 4.00 2.53 -27.56
C VAL A 377 4.32 1.26 -26.78
N LEU A 378 5.56 0.78 -26.87
CA LEU A 378 6.01 -0.39 -26.10
C LEU A 378 6.02 -0.13 -24.59
N ASN A 379 6.41 1.08 -24.15
CA ASN A 379 6.43 1.43 -22.73
C ASN A 379 5.03 1.55 -22.15
N THR A 380 4.10 2.19 -22.86
CA THR A 380 2.69 2.26 -22.43
C THR A 380 2.07 0.87 -22.35
N LEU A 381 2.39 -0.03 -23.29
CA LEU A 381 1.89 -1.40 -23.26
C LEU A 381 2.47 -2.24 -22.10
N ILE A 382 3.73 -2.03 -21.74
CA ILE A 382 4.32 -2.68 -20.55
C ILE A 382 3.69 -2.14 -19.27
N THR A 383 3.31 -0.86 -19.22
CA THR A 383 2.56 -0.31 -18.08
C THR A 383 1.09 -0.73 -18.03
N THR A 384 0.47 -1.15 -19.14
CA THR A 384 -0.93 -1.65 -19.17
C THR A 384 -1.07 -3.11 -18.74
N LEU A 385 0.01 -3.89 -18.88
CA LEU A 385 0.10 -5.28 -18.47
C LEU A 385 0.26 -5.35 -16.95
N ASP A 386 -0.87 -5.38 -16.24
CA ASP A 386 -1.02 -5.39 -14.78
C ASP A 386 -0.27 -6.54 -14.04
N SER A 387 -0.31 -6.48 -12.70
CA SER A 387 0.31 -7.39 -11.72
C SER A 387 0.18 -8.89 -12.04
N GLU A 388 -0.93 -9.37 -12.59
CA GLU A 388 -1.13 -10.81 -12.84
C GLU A 388 -0.39 -11.35 -14.07
N ASN A 389 0.05 -10.48 -15.00
CA ASN A 389 0.58 -10.88 -16.32
C ASN A 389 2.03 -10.45 -16.61
N TRP A 390 2.82 -10.17 -15.56
CA TRP A 390 4.22 -9.74 -15.65
C TRP A 390 5.12 -10.65 -16.50
N ARG A 391 4.83 -11.96 -16.56
CA ARG A 391 5.60 -12.92 -17.39
C ARG A 391 5.49 -12.59 -18.88
N ARG A 392 4.30 -12.22 -19.35
CA ARG A 392 4.06 -11.84 -20.74
C ARG A 392 4.72 -10.50 -21.08
N ALA A 393 4.72 -9.55 -20.14
CA ALA A 393 5.48 -8.31 -20.29
C ALA A 393 6.99 -8.57 -20.42
N LEU A 394 7.50 -9.57 -19.69
CA LEU A 394 8.91 -9.98 -19.72
C LEU A 394 9.28 -10.76 -20.99
N ASP A 395 8.37 -11.59 -21.50
CA ASP A 395 8.51 -12.29 -22.78
C ASP A 395 8.49 -11.30 -23.96
N LEU A 396 7.60 -10.31 -23.93
CA LEU A 396 7.56 -9.20 -24.89
C LEU A 396 8.86 -8.37 -24.86
N PHE A 397 9.41 -8.14 -23.67
CA PHE A 397 10.71 -7.47 -23.54
C PHE A 397 11.86 -8.33 -24.09
N SER A 398 11.94 -9.60 -23.69
CA SER A 398 13.03 -10.49 -24.09
C SER A 398 13.08 -10.75 -25.60
N SER A 399 11.92 -10.85 -26.25
CA SER A 399 11.80 -11.04 -27.70
C SER A 399 12.20 -9.80 -28.51
N ARG A 400 12.10 -8.59 -27.94
CA ARG A 400 12.35 -7.31 -28.63
C ARG A 400 13.58 -6.54 -28.16
N ASN A 401 14.31 -7.09 -27.17
CA ASN A 401 15.51 -6.48 -26.60
C ASN A 401 16.62 -6.21 -27.65
N SER A 402 16.66 -7.00 -28.74
CA SER A 402 17.62 -6.84 -29.84
C SER A 402 17.34 -5.65 -30.77
N GLN A 403 16.13 -5.05 -30.70
CA GLN A 403 15.68 -4.00 -31.62
C GLN A 403 15.58 -2.60 -30.97
N LEU A 404 15.84 -2.46 -29.67
CA LEU A 404 15.66 -1.22 -28.91
C LEU A 404 16.95 -0.40 -28.78
N ASN A 405 16.86 0.92 -28.94
CA ASN A 405 17.95 1.87 -28.68
C ASN A 405 18.22 2.07 -27.17
N SER A 406 19.36 2.67 -26.81
CA SER A 406 19.80 2.88 -25.42
C SER A 406 18.86 3.74 -24.56
N VAL A 407 18.11 4.67 -25.18
CA VAL A 407 17.13 5.54 -24.50
C VAL A 407 15.83 4.79 -24.22
N SER A 408 15.41 3.91 -25.14
CA SER A 408 14.21 3.09 -24.98
C SER A 408 14.37 2.03 -23.89
N HIS A 409 15.59 1.50 -23.72
CA HIS A 409 15.90 0.57 -22.63
C HIS A 409 15.71 1.19 -21.23
N ARG A 410 15.78 2.53 -21.07
CA ARG A 410 15.58 3.22 -19.77
C ARG A 410 14.10 3.30 -19.39
N ALA A 411 13.25 3.70 -20.32
CA ALA A 411 11.81 3.85 -20.08
C ALA A 411 11.09 2.49 -19.95
N THR A 412 11.58 1.46 -20.64
CA THR A 412 11.07 0.09 -20.49
C THR A 412 11.39 -0.51 -19.12
N MET A 413 12.56 -0.17 -18.55
CA MET A 413 12.96 -0.61 -17.21
C MET A 413 12.16 0.10 -16.10
N ARG A 414 11.77 1.36 -16.31
CA ARG A 414 10.83 2.09 -15.45
C ARG A 414 9.46 1.39 -15.39
N ALA A 415 8.94 0.95 -16.55
CA ALA A 415 7.68 0.23 -16.63
C ALA A 415 7.75 -1.13 -15.91
N LEU A 416 8.81 -1.92 -16.14
CA LEU A 416 9.05 -3.19 -15.45
C LEU A 416 9.21 -3.04 -13.93
N SER A 417 9.82 -1.95 -13.47
CA SER A 417 9.94 -1.68 -12.03
C SER A 417 8.61 -1.29 -11.39
N SER A 418 7.70 -0.60 -12.11
CA SER A 418 6.34 -0.34 -11.62
C SER A 418 5.52 -1.62 -11.47
N VAL A 419 5.66 -2.55 -12.44
CA VAL A 419 5.03 -3.88 -12.38
C VAL A 419 5.60 -4.71 -11.21
N ALA A 420 6.91 -4.58 -10.94
CA ALA A 420 7.54 -5.22 -9.77
C ALA A 420 7.11 -4.60 -8.43
N SER A 421 6.76 -3.31 -8.38
CA SER A 421 6.25 -2.65 -7.17
C SER A 421 4.83 -3.09 -6.79
N ALA A 422 4.01 -3.45 -7.79
CA ALA A 422 2.63 -3.89 -7.59
C ALA A 422 2.52 -5.32 -7.05
N ASN A 423 3.55 -6.15 -7.24
CA ASN A 423 3.59 -7.54 -6.76
C ASN A 423 4.69 -7.75 -5.73
N GLY A 424 4.27 -7.96 -4.48
CA GLY A 424 5.12 -8.28 -3.35
C GLY A 424 5.92 -9.59 -3.46
N GLU A 425 5.93 -10.32 -4.58
CA GLU A 425 6.69 -11.59 -4.70
C GLU A 425 7.92 -11.51 -5.62
N ILE A 426 8.16 -10.40 -6.34
CA ILE A 426 9.09 -10.36 -7.50
C ILE A 426 10.31 -9.41 -7.30
N TRP A 427 10.69 -9.10 -6.05
CA TRP A 427 11.82 -8.20 -5.76
C TRP A 427 13.18 -8.71 -6.27
N GLN A 428 13.37 -10.03 -6.38
CA GLN A 428 14.62 -10.63 -6.84
C GLN A 428 14.92 -10.31 -8.31
N LEU A 429 13.88 -10.23 -9.13
CA LEU A 429 13.98 -9.85 -10.52
C LEU A 429 14.35 -8.37 -10.64
N ALA A 430 13.69 -7.49 -9.86
CA ALA A 430 14.04 -6.06 -9.79
C ALA A 430 15.50 -5.86 -9.35
N ALA A 431 15.97 -6.62 -8.36
CA ALA A 431 17.37 -6.62 -7.94
C ALA A 431 18.35 -7.10 -9.03
N LYS A 432 17.96 -8.14 -9.79
CA LYS A 432 18.76 -8.68 -10.91
C LYS A 432 18.82 -7.70 -12.08
N ILE A 433 17.70 -7.05 -12.39
CA ILE A 433 17.55 -5.98 -13.38
C ILE A 433 18.45 -4.79 -13.00
N PHE A 434 18.41 -4.35 -11.73
CA PHE A 434 19.24 -3.25 -11.22
C PHE A 434 20.74 -3.58 -11.24
N ARG A 435 21.13 -4.81 -10.86
CA ARG A 435 22.53 -5.27 -10.95
C ARG A 435 23.03 -5.36 -12.40
N ASN A 436 22.15 -5.69 -13.35
CA ASN A 436 22.49 -5.72 -14.76
C ASN A 436 22.66 -4.30 -15.33
N LEU A 437 21.90 -3.30 -14.86
CA LEU A 437 22.12 -1.89 -15.22
C LEU A 437 23.53 -1.41 -14.84
N GLY A 438 24.02 -1.79 -13.66
CA GLY A 438 25.40 -1.48 -13.23
C GLY A 438 26.49 -2.12 -14.10
N LYS A 439 26.21 -3.26 -14.75
CA LYS A 439 27.15 -3.95 -15.65
C LYS A 439 27.26 -3.29 -17.03
N VAL A 440 26.22 -2.55 -17.47
CA VAL A 440 26.16 -1.94 -18.81
C VAL A 440 26.80 -0.53 -18.85
N ARG A 441 27.42 -0.05 -17.76
CA ARG A 441 28.04 1.29 -17.65
C ARG A 441 27.10 2.45 -18.04
N LEU A 442 25.78 2.28 -17.88
CA LEU A 442 24.80 3.37 -18.05
C LEU A 442 24.62 4.10 -16.72
N SER A 443 24.56 5.45 -16.76
CA SER A 443 24.27 6.28 -15.60
C SER A 443 22.88 5.97 -15.05
N ILE A 444 22.81 5.52 -13.79
CA ILE A 444 21.56 5.26 -13.07
C ILE A 444 20.92 6.60 -12.71
N ASP A 445 19.66 6.81 -13.08
CA ASP A 445 18.88 8.02 -12.81
C ASP A 445 18.03 7.90 -11.52
N SER A 446 17.66 9.03 -10.91
CA SER A 446 16.92 9.08 -9.63
C SER A 446 15.56 8.38 -9.70
N ALA A 447 14.90 8.37 -10.87
CA ALA A 447 13.64 7.66 -11.09
C ALA A 447 13.78 6.13 -11.08
N SER A 448 14.86 5.57 -11.63
CA SER A 448 15.13 4.13 -11.57
C SER A 448 15.46 3.67 -10.15
N CYS A 449 16.13 4.53 -9.37
CA CYS A 449 16.37 4.28 -7.95
C CYS A 449 15.08 4.31 -7.12
N VAL A 450 14.20 5.28 -7.34
CA VAL A 450 12.89 5.38 -6.65
C VAL A 450 12.06 4.11 -6.85
N ALA A 451 11.92 3.66 -8.10
CA ALA A 451 11.12 2.47 -8.41
C ALA A 451 11.74 1.18 -7.84
N ALA A 452 13.08 1.11 -7.76
CA ALA A 452 13.76 0.00 -7.09
C ALA A 452 13.51 0.04 -5.57
N ILE A 453 13.65 1.20 -4.93
CA ILE A 453 13.37 1.40 -3.49
C ILE A 453 11.93 0.98 -3.15
N GLU A 454 10.95 1.37 -3.97
CA GLU A 454 9.54 1.00 -3.79
C GLU A 454 9.31 -0.52 -3.89
N ALA A 455 9.93 -1.17 -4.88
CA ALA A 455 9.86 -2.63 -5.05
C ALA A 455 10.52 -3.40 -3.88
N PHE A 456 11.63 -2.89 -3.34
CA PHE A 456 12.24 -3.45 -2.12
C PHE A 456 11.37 -3.21 -0.88
N GLY A 457 10.64 -2.09 -0.83
CA GLY A 457 9.74 -1.72 0.26
C GLY A 457 8.52 -2.62 0.39
N CYS A 458 7.96 -3.12 -0.72
CA CYS A 458 6.84 -4.07 -0.70
C CYS A 458 7.17 -5.44 -0.07
N ASN A 459 8.46 -5.73 0.16
CA ASN A 459 8.97 -7.00 0.70
C ASN A 459 9.70 -6.89 2.03
N GLN A 460 9.62 -5.74 2.71
CA GLN A 460 10.34 -5.46 3.96
C GLN A 460 11.89 -5.62 3.87
N GLN A 461 12.47 -5.64 2.67
CA GLN A 461 13.91 -5.83 2.44
C GLN A 461 14.71 -4.50 2.49
N TRP A 462 14.48 -3.68 3.51
CA TRP A 462 15.07 -2.33 3.63
C TRP A 462 16.61 -2.31 3.70
N ARG A 463 17.24 -3.37 4.21
CA ARG A 463 18.70 -3.45 4.35
C ARG A 463 19.41 -3.46 3.00
N GLN A 464 18.83 -4.11 2.00
CA GLN A 464 19.38 -4.09 0.65
C GLN A 464 19.30 -2.69 0.05
N VAL A 465 18.28 -1.92 0.41
CA VAL A 465 18.17 -0.49 0.05
C VAL A 465 19.27 0.34 0.73
N GLY A 466 19.56 0.10 2.00
CA GLY A 466 20.68 0.74 2.70
C GLY A 466 22.06 0.42 2.10
N VAL A 467 22.27 -0.82 1.65
CA VAL A 467 23.47 -1.23 0.91
C VAL A 467 23.53 -0.60 -0.49
N LEU A 468 22.39 -0.47 -1.16
CA LEU A 468 22.30 0.21 -2.47
C LEU A 468 22.60 1.71 -2.35
N LEU A 469 22.12 2.37 -1.30
CA LEU A 469 22.37 3.79 -1.04
C LEU A 469 23.82 4.05 -0.58
N SER A 470 24.39 3.18 0.26
CA SER A 470 25.79 3.32 0.69
C SER A 470 26.80 3.07 -0.44
N ASN A 471 26.52 2.15 -1.36
CA ASN A 471 27.34 1.95 -2.55
C ASN A 471 27.30 3.13 -3.54
N GLN A 472 26.28 3.99 -3.45
CA GLN A 472 26.09 5.17 -4.31
C GLN A 472 26.47 6.49 -3.62
N ALA A 473 26.85 6.47 -2.34
CA ALA A 473 27.23 7.66 -1.56
C ALA A 473 28.49 8.38 -2.09
N ASN A 474 29.24 7.76 -3.01
CA ASN A 474 30.33 8.41 -3.76
C ASN A 474 29.84 9.27 -4.95
N SER A 475 28.53 9.31 -5.20
CA SER A 475 27.90 10.18 -6.20
C SER A 475 26.84 11.03 -5.49
N ASN A 476 26.73 12.31 -5.82
CA ASN A 476 25.78 13.29 -5.24
C ASN A 476 24.28 12.97 -5.50
N VAL A 477 23.88 11.70 -5.56
CA VAL A 477 22.53 11.23 -5.96
C VAL A 477 21.55 11.17 -4.78
N LEU A 478 22.02 11.32 -3.53
CA LEU A 478 21.19 11.38 -2.31
C LEU A 478 20.43 12.72 -2.12
N THR A 479 20.45 13.62 -3.11
CA THR A 479 19.94 15.00 -2.99
C THR A 479 18.50 15.21 -3.48
N ASP A 480 17.83 14.20 -4.04
CA ASP A 480 16.50 14.36 -4.64
C ASP A 480 15.36 14.03 -3.65
N VAL A 481 14.42 14.97 -3.46
CA VAL A 481 13.21 14.84 -2.59
C VAL A 481 12.40 13.56 -2.87
N PRO A 482 12.15 13.14 -4.13
CA PRO A 482 11.42 11.91 -4.43
C PRO A 482 12.09 10.63 -3.91
N MET A 483 13.43 10.57 -3.93
CA MET A 483 14.19 9.41 -3.45
C MET A 483 14.08 9.28 -1.93
N ARG A 484 14.14 10.42 -1.22
CA ARG A 484 13.96 10.48 0.23
C ARG A 484 12.53 10.07 0.62
N ASN A 485 11.52 10.52 -0.11
CA ASN A 485 10.12 10.11 0.09
C ASN A 485 9.89 8.61 -0.15
N ALA A 486 10.46 8.06 -1.22
CA ALA A 486 10.40 6.62 -1.50
C ALA A 486 11.06 5.79 -0.39
N PHE A 487 12.19 6.27 0.15
CA PHE A 487 12.89 5.57 1.24
C PHE A 487 12.14 5.65 2.58
N VAL A 488 11.58 6.81 2.93
CA VAL A 488 10.72 6.96 4.11
C VAL A 488 9.52 6.02 4.00
N THR A 489 8.89 5.94 2.82
CA THR A 489 7.78 5.02 2.51
C THR A 489 8.19 3.54 2.56
N CYS A 490 9.43 3.21 2.19
CA CYS A 490 9.98 1.87 2.37
C CYS A 490 10.17 1.54 3.87
N CYS A 491 10.63 2.50 4.67
CA CYS A 491 10.82 2.32 6.11
C CYS A 491 9.50 2.18 6.86
N THR A 492 8.42 2.83 6.40
CA THR A 492 7.07 2.68 6.98
C THR A 492 6.56 1.26 6.78
N ARG A 493 6.67 0.71 5.56
CA ARG A 493 6.26 -0.67 5.24
C ARG A 493 7.07 -1.75 5.95
N ALA A 494 8.31 -1.44 6.32
CA ALA A 494 9.20 -2.33 7.08
C ALA A 494 9.14 -2.12 8.61
N SER A 495 8.20 -1.31 9.12
CA SER A 495 8.02 -1.03 10.56
C SER A 495 9.26 -0.44 11.26
N HIS A 496 10.13 0.28 10.56
CA HIS A 496 11.37 0.85 11.08
C HIS A 496 11.32 2.39 11.16
N TRP A 497 10.47 2.90 12.04
CA TRP A 497 10.20 4.33 12.23
C TRP A 497 11.43 5.17 12.63
N ASN A 498 12.34 4.63 13.47
CA ASN A 498 13.55 5.34 13.91
C ASN A 498 14.43 5.79 12.73
N HIS A 499 14.58 4.93 11.72
CA HIS A 499 15.39 5.23 10.55
C HIS A 499 14.66 6.23 9.63
N ALA A 500 13.34 6.10 9.50
CA ALA A 500 12.50 7.05 8.78
C ALA A 500 12.59 8.47 9.37
N LEU A 501 12.47 8.59 10.70
CA LEU A 501 12.61 9.86 11.40
C LEU A 501 14.04 10.40 11.36
N SER A 502 15.05 9.54 11.50
CA SER A 502 16.45 9.99 11.40
C SER A 502 16.76 10.61 10.04
N LEU A 503 16.18 10.09 8.95
CA LEU A 503 16.36 10.62 7.61
C LEU A 503 15.48 11.85 7.33
N PHE A 504 14.32 11.93 7.98
CA PHE A 504 13.50 13.14 7.97
C PHE A 504 14.21 14.30 8.68
N TYR A 505 14.82 14.04 9.84
CA TYR A 505 15.57 15.01 10.64
C TYR A 505 17.03 15.19 10.23
N ALA A 506 17.57 14.40 9.30
CA ALA A 506 18.93 14.54 8.74
C ALA A 506 19.04 15.77 7.80
N SER A 507 18.44 16.89 8.20
CA SER A 507 18.32 18.18 7.50
C SER A 507 19.63 18.99 7.48
N GLY A 508 20.79 18.34 7.48
CA GLY A 508 22.10 19.02 7.38
C GLY A 508 22.45 19.54 5.97
N LEU A 509 21.58 19.42 4.97
CA LEU A 509 21.91 19.65 3.55
C LEU A 509 20.95 20.62 2.80
N GLY A 510 20.14 21.41 3.50
CA GLY A 510 19.46 22.58 2.90
C GLY A 510 18.22 22.32 2.01
N LEU A 511 17.57 21.15 2.11
CA LEU A 511 16.35 20.83 1.36
C LEU A 511 15.13 20.77 2.30
N MET A 512 14.13 21.61 2.03
CA MET A 512 12.87 21.67 2.79
C MET A 512 11.99 20.45 2.49
N PRO A 513 11.50 19.71 3.51
CA PRO A 513 10.57 18.60 3.32
C PRO A 513 9.21 19.09 2.79
N ASP A 514 8.62 18.34 1.87
CA ASP A 514 7.33 18.61 1.25
C ASP A 514 6.16 17.90 1.95
N ILE A 515 4.92 18.18 1.53
CA ILE A 515 3.69 17.57 2.09
C ILE A 515 3.76 16.04 2.07
N VAL A 516 4.40 15.45 1.05
CA VAL A 516 4.56 14.00 0.89
C VAL A 516 5.58 13.45 1.89
N SER A 517 6.67 14.18 2.16
CA SER A 517 7.67 13.87 3.18
C SER A 517 7.03 13.79 4.58
N TYR A 518 6.22 14.80 4.94
CA TYR A 518 5.49 14.81 6.21
C TYR A 518 4.46 13.69 6.29
N GLY A 519 3.71 13.43 5.21
CA GLY A 519 2.74 12.34 5.18
C GLY A 519 3.38 10.97 5.39
N ALA A 520 4.49 10.70 4.69
CA ALA A 520 5.21 9.44 4.83
C ALA A 520 5.83 9.29 6.25
N ALA A 521 6.35 10.37 6.83
CA ALA A 521 6.89 10.34 8.20
C ALA A 521 5.79 10.10 9.26
N ILE A 522 4.62 10.73 9.11
CA ILE A 522 3.48 10.53 10.02
C ILE A 522 2.93 9.09 9.90
N SER A 523 2.86 8.52 8.69
CA SER A 523 2.52 7.10 8.52
C SER A 523 3.57 6.15 9.11
N ALA A 524 4.85 6.56 9.19
CA ALA A 524 5.87 5.78 9.89
C ALA A 524 5.62 5.74 11.41
N CYS A 525 5.18 6.88 11.96
CA CYS A 525 4.79 7.01 13.37
C CYS A 525 3.52 6.20 13.68
N GLU A 526 2.57 6.10 12.75
CA GLU A 526 1.39 5.22 12.87
C GLU A 526 1.80 3.75 13.03
N ALA A 527 2.66 3.24 12.13
CA ALA A 527 3.11 1.84 12.16
C ALA A 527 3.84 1.45 13.45
N SER A 528 4.34 2.43 14.20
CA SER A 528 5.05 2.27 15.47
C SER A 528 4.25 2.75 16.70
N SER A 529 2.97 3.12 16.52
CA SER A 529 2.10 3.69 17.56
C SER A 529 2.70 4.88 18.32
N SER A 530 3.60 5.64 17.70
CA SER A 530 4.29 6.78 18.34
C SER A 530 3.57 8.11 18.07
N TRP A 531 2.43 8.33 18.75
CA TRP A 531 1.57 9.50 18.51
C TRP A 531 2.24 10.85 18.85
N HIS A 532 3.15 10.91 19.83
CA HIS A 532 3.84 12.15 20.20
C HIS A 532 4.67 12.70 19.03
N SER A 533 5.40 11.81 18.34
CA SER A 533 6.20 12.16 17.17
C SER A 533 5.31 12.53 15.97
N ALA A 534 4.20 11.81 15.77
CA ALA A 534 3.22 12.14 14.74
C ALA A 534 2.60 13.53 14.95
N LEU A 535 2.20 13.83 16.18
CA LEU A 535 1.63 15.13 16.56
C LEU A 535 2.65 16.25 16.45
N ALA A 536 3.89 16.02 16.89
CA ALA A 536 4.98 16.99 16.76
C ALA A 536 5.29 17.31 15.29
N LEU A 537 5.31 16.29 14.41
CA LEU A 537 5.49 16.48 12.97
C LEU A 537 4.32 17.23 12.33
N HIS A 538 3.09 16.94 12.75
CA HIS A 538 1.90 17.64 12.29
C HIS A 538 1.88 19.12 12.71
N MET A 539 2.22 19.40 13.97
CA MET A 539 2.36 20.77 14.47
C MET A 539 3.49 21.51 13.75
N HIS A 540 4.61 20.83 13.48
CA HIS A 540 5.70 21.42 12.69
C HIS A 540 5.26 21.74 11.25
N MET A 541 4.48 20.86 10.62
CA MET A 541 3.90 21.08 9.29
C MET A 541 2.97 22.31 9.25
N LEU A 542 2.14 22.48 10.28
CA LEU A 542 1.27 23.66 10.45
C LEU A 542 2.07 24.94 10.68
N MET A 543 3.14 24.89 11.49
CA MET A 543 4.06 26.02 11.69
C MET A 543 4.76 26.44 10.39
N GLN A 544 5.05 25.49 9.50
CA GLN A 544 5.60 25.74 8.17
C GLN A 544 4.55 26.20 7.14
N ARG A 545 3.28 26.39 7.55
CA ARG A 545 2.14 26.77 6.69
C ARG A 545 1.91 25.84 5.50
N LEU A 546 2.27 24.56 5.63
CA LEU A 546 2.03 23.55 4.60
C LEU A 546 0.60 23.01 4.71
N GLN A 547 -0.07 22.81 3.57
CA GLN A 547 -1.41 22.23 3.51
C GLN A 547 -1.39 20.77 3.96
N VAL A 548 -2.17 20.45 4.98
CA VAL A 548 -2.20 19.10 5.55
C VAL A 548 -2.86 18.13 4.57
N SER A 549 -2.16 17.03 4.24
CA SER A 549 -2.73 15.98 3.39
C SER A 549 -3.72 15.10 4.15
N THR A 550 -4.75 14.61 3.46
CA THR A 550 -5.74 13.67 4.00
C THR A 550 -5.10 12.38 4.52
N ILE A 551 -4.03 11.92 3.86
CA ILE A 551 -3.26 10.73 4.24
C ILE A 551 -2.50 10.97 5.55
N ALA A 552 -1.84 12.13 5.70
CA ALA A 552 -1.16 12.49 6.94
C ALA A 552 -2.14 12.61 8.12
N GLN A 553 -3.33 13.17 7.87
CA GLN A 553 -4.39 13.29 8.88
C GLN A 553 -4.93 11.92 9.31
N GLY A 554 -5.22 11.03 8.36
CA GLY A 554 -5.67 9.67 8.66
C GLY A 554 -4.65 8.89 9.51
N ALA A 555 -3.37 8.96 9.14
CA ALA A 555 -2.29 8.32 9.87
C ALA A 555 -2.10 8.89 11.28
N LEU A 556 -2.21 10.22 11.46
CA LEU A 556 -2.19 10.87 12.77
C LEU A 556 -3.34 10.35 13.66
N MET A 557 -4.56 10.36 13.13
CA MET A 557 -5.76 9.94 13.87
C MET A 557 -5.69 8.47 14.27
N ASN A 558 -5.22 7.60 13.38
CA ASN A 558 -4.98 6.18 13.69
C ASN A 558 -3.89 5.98 14.75
N SER A 559 -2.81 6.77 14.71
CA SER A 559 -1.73 6.70 15.70
C SER A 559 -2.18 7.15 17.10
N ILE A 560 -3.04 8.17 17.20
CA ILE A 560 -3.62 8.61 18.47
C ILE A 560 -4.66 7.57 18.95
N GLY A 561 -5.43 7.01 18.01
CA GLY A 561 -6.43 5.97 18.28
C GLY A 561 -5.85 4.64 18.75
N SER A 562 -4.61 4.29 18.40
CA SER A 562 -3.98 3.03 18.85
C SER A 562 -3.62 3.05 20.35
N GLU A 563 -3.39 4.21 20.95
CA GLU A 563 -3.08 4.38 22.38
C GLU A 563 -4.30 4.74 23.26
N SER A 564 -5.52 4.49 22.79
CA SER A 564 -6.76 4.73 23.55
C SER A 564 -7.05 6.19 23.96
N LYS A 565 -6.44 7.18 23.28
CA LYS A 565 -6.59 8.61 23.60
C LYS A 565 -7.63 9.34 22.75
N TRP A 566 -8.89 8.87 22.80
CA TRP A 566 -9.99 9.41 21.99
C TRP A 566 -10.25 10.91 22.17
N GLN A 567 -9.95 11.50 23.33
CA GLN A 567 -10.14 12.93 23.59
C GLN A 567 -9.24 13.82 22.72
N LEU A 568 -7.99 13.41 22.53
CA LEU A 568 -7.04 14.13 21.66
C LEU A 568 -7.45 13.99 20.19
N THR A 569 -7.99 12.82 19.82
CA THR A 569 -8.57 12.57 18.50
C THR A 569 -9.73 13.53 18.22
N LEU A 570 -10.64 13.73 19.18
CA LEU A 570 -11.75 14.69 19.05
C LEU A 570 -11.29 16.16 19.02
N LEU A 571 -10.29 16.53 19.81
CA LEU A 571 -9.71 17.87 19.78
C LEU A 571 -9.08 18.19 18.41
N CYS A 572 -8.34 17.23 17.85
CA CYS A 572 -7.78 17.38 16.50
C CYS A 572 -8.87 17.44 15.41
N MET A 573 -10.04 16.83 15.63
CA MET A 573 -11.18 16.97 14.70
C MET A 573 -11.87 18.33 14.78
N ALA A 574 -12.01 18.90 15.97
CA ALA A 574 -12.68 20.18 16.17
C ALA A 574 -11.97 21.33 15.44
N GLU A 575 -10.66 21.20 15.18
CA GLU A 575 -9.89 22.16 14.37
C GLU A 575 -10.06 21.96 12.85
N LEU A 576 -10.75 20.89 12.39
CA LEU A 576 -10.74 20.42 11.00
C LEU A 576 -12.16 20.14 10.47
N ASP A 577 -12.99 21.19 10.34
CA ASP A 577 -14.45 21.10 10.15
C ASP A 577 -14.96 20.49 8.82
N HIS A 578 -14.11 19.95 7.92
CA HIS A 578 -14.52 19.68 6.52
C HIS A 578 -14.08 18.36 5.83
N GLN A 579 -13.53 17.33 6.49
CA GLN A 579 -13.03 16.13 5.78
C GLN A 579 -13.71 14.80 6.20
N LYS A 580 -14.27 14.07 5.21
CA LYS A 580 -14.96 12.77 5.39
C LYS A 580 -14.06 11.67 6.01
N MET A 581 -12.77 11.61 5.63
CA MET A 581 -11.83 10.56 6.09
C MET A 581 -11.42 10.67 7.57
N ALA A 582 -11.51 11.87 8.18
CA ALA A 582 -11.13 12.09 9.57
C ALA A 582 -12.07 11.38 10.57
N HIS A 583 -13.33 11.18 10.18
CA HIS A 583 -14.37 10.60 11.02
C HIS A 583 -14.17 9.09 11.24
N ASN A 584 -13.73 8.34 10.22
CA ASN A 584 -13.46 6.90 10.33
C ASN A 584 -12.36 6.58 11.36
N GLY A 585 -11.30 7.40 11.42
CA GLY A 585 -10.24 7.25 12.42
C GLY A 585 -10.74 7.48 13.85
N ALA A 586 -11.67 8.42 14.05
CA ALA A 586 -12.29 8.67 15.34
C ALA A 586 -13.25 7.56 15.78
N PHE A 587 -14.08 7.04 14.88
CA PHE A 587 -14.91 5.87 15.16
C PHE A 587 -14.06 4.64 15.54
N SER A 588 -12.95 4.40 14.83
CA SER A 588 -12.01 3.32 15.18
C SER A 588 -11.33 3.54 16.54
N ALA A 589 -11.00 4.78 16.88
CA ALA A 589 -10.50 5.12 18.22
C ALA A 589 -11.55 4.84 19.30
N CYS A 590 -12.79 5.28 19.12
CA CYS A 590 -13.90 5.00 20.04
C CYS A 590 -14.17 3.49 20.19
N GLU A 591 -14.04 2.72 19.10
CA GLU A 591 -14.18 1.26 19.10
C GLU A 591 -13.09 0.55 19.93
N ARG A 592 -11.86 1.08 19.95
CA ARG A 592 -10.76 0.50 20.75
C ARG A 592 -10.90 0.77 22.24
N VAL A 593 -11.46 1.92 22.61
CA VAL A 593 -11.66 2.32 24.03
C VAL A 593 -13.05 1.95 24.57
N SER A 594 -13.90 1.34 23.73
CA SER A 594 -15.28 0.96 24.08
C SER A 594 -16.15 2.15 24.52
N CYS A 595 -15.89 3.35 24.00
CA CYS A 595 -16.60 4.59 24.31
C CYS A 595 -17.84 4.77 23.41
N TRP A 596 -18.85 3.94 23.61
CA TRP A 596 -20.04 3.86 22.74
C TRP A 596 -20.91 5.13 22.72
N HIS A 597 -21.05 5.82 23.85
CA HIS A 597 -21.85 7.06 23.94
C HIS A 597 -21.27 8.15 23.04
N GLN A 598 -19.95 8.32 23.05
CA GLN A 598 -19.25 9.32 22.25
C GLN A 598 -19.31 8.95 20.76
N ALA A 599 -19.19 7.66 20.44
CA ALA A 599 -19.39 7.18 19.07
C ALA A 599 -20.80 7.48 18.55
N LEU A 600 -21.84 7.28 19.38
CA LEU A 600 -23.21 7.65 19.04
C LEU A 600 -23.41 9.16 18.88
N GLN A 601 -22.82 9.97 19.76
CA GLN A 601 -22.85 11.44 19.65
C GLN A 601 -22.19 11.93 18.36
N LEU A 602 -21.05 11.35 17.98
CA LEU A 602 -20.39 11.62 16.69
C LEU A 602 -21.29 11.24 15.51
N LEU A 603 -21.93 10.07 15.56
CA LEU A 603 -22.83 9.61 14.52
C LEU A 603 -24.07 10.52 14.39
N GLN A 604 -24.62 10.98 15.51
CA GLN A 604 -25.74 11.95 15.55
C GLN A 604 -25.30 13.32 15.01
N GLY A 605 -24.13 13.82 15.42
CA GLY A 605 -23.57 15.09 14.95
C GLY A 605 -23.31 15.09 13.44
N LEU A 606 -22.83 13.98 12.88
CA LEU A 606 -22.66 13.81 11.43
C LEU A 606 -23.98 13.80 10.67
N SER A 607 -25.02 13.19 11.27
CA SER A 607 -26.34 13.10 10.66
C SER A 607 -27.03 14.47 10.62
N LEU A 608 -26.86 15.29 11.66
CA LEU A 608 -27.33 16.68 11.68
C LEU A 608 -26.66 17.57 10.63
N ARG A 609 -25.44 17.22 10.20
CA ARG A 609 -24.68 17.93 9.15
C ARG A 609 -24.96 17.40 7.73
N HIS A 610 -25.91 16.47 7.56
CA HIS A 610 -26.25 15.82 6.27
C HIS A 610 -25.05 15.21 5.52
N LEU A 611 -24.00 14.78 6.24
CA LEU A 611 -22.86 14.11 5.63
C LEU A 611 -23.16 12.61 5.45
N GLN A 612 -22.88 12.08 4.25
CA GLN A 612 -23.00 10.65 3.95
C GLN A 612 -22.06 9.84 4.86
N VAL A 613 -22.62 8.99 5.71
CA VAL A 613 -21.89 8.11 6.64
C VAL A 613 -21.73 6.73 5.99
N GLU A 614 -20.50 6.22 5.93
CA GLU A 614 -20.20 4.89 5.39
C GLU A 614 -20.62 3.77 6.34
N ALA A 615 -20.90 2.57 5.81
CA ALA A 615 -21.19 1.37 6.60
C ALA A 615 -20.06 1.02 7.61
N SER A 616 -18.80 1.32 7.27
CA SER A 616 -17.63 1.15 8.15
C SER A 616 -17.72 1.92 9.47
N SER A 617 -18.29 3.13 9.44
CA SER A 617 -18.54 3.96 10.63
C SER A 617 -19.61 3.31 11.52
N PHE A 618 -20.70 2.80 10.94
CA PHE A 618 -21.73 2.08 11.67
C PHE A 618 -21.19 0.78 12.30
N ASN A 619 -20.36 0.03 11.57
CA ASN A 619 -19.69 -1.18 12.09
C ASN A 619 -18.84 -0.89 13.33
N SER A 620 -18.11 0.23 13.31
CA SER A 620 -17.29 0.67 14.44
C SER A 620 -18.15 1.08 15.64
N VAL A 621 -19.28 1.75 15.42
CA VAL A 621 -20.24 2.09 16.50
C VAL A 621 -20.85 0.83 17.10
N VAL A 622 -21.38 -0.07 16.26
CA VAL A 622 -21.95 -1.35 16.68
C VAL A 622 -20.91 -2.18 17.45
N SER A 623 -19.69 -2.33 16.93
CA SER A 623 -18.59 -3.04 17.62
C SER A 623 -18.23 -2.38 18.97
N SER A 624 -18.24 -1.04 19.05
CA SER A 624 -18.01 -0.32 20.30
C SER A 624 -19.09 -0.61 21.35
N CYS A 625 -20.36 -0.69 20.95
CA CYS A 625 -21.47 -1.11 21.80
C CYS A 625 -21.32 -2.56 22.28
N GLY A 626 -20.74 -3.44 21.45
CA GLY A 626 -20.49 -4.84 21.82
C GLY A 626 -19.27 -5.07 22.70
N LYS A 627 -18.34 -4.12 22.79
CA LYS A 627 -17.21 -4.15 23.74
C LYS A 627 -17.55 -3.46 25.06
N ALA A 628 -18.45 -2.48 25.03
CA ALA A 628 -19.05 -1.93 26.24
C ALA A 628 -20.07 -2.94 26.80
N SER A 629 -19.91 -3.34 28.06
CA SER A 629 -20.77 -4.35 28.68
C SER A 629 -22.26 -3.97 28.63
N GLY A 630 -23.09 -4.81 27.98
CA GLY A 630 -24.55 -4.83 28.16
C GLY A 630 -25.39 -3.85 27.32
N LYS A 631 -24.96 -3.45 26.11
CA LYS A 631 -25.70 -2.48 25.25
C LYS A 631 -26.08 -3.01 23.86
N TRP A 632 -26.55 -4.26 23.79
CA TRP A 632 -26.99 -4.89 22.55
C TRP A 632 -28.21 -4.18 21.91
N GLU A 633 -29.16 -3.68 22.71
CA GLU A 633 -30.35 -2.96 22.20
C GLU A 633 -29.96 -1.75 21.35
N THR A 634 -29.03 -0.93 21.86
CA THR A 634 -28.53 0.25 21.13
C THR A 634 -27.80 -0.13 19.84
N ALA A 635 -27.10 -1.28 19.82
CA ALA A 635 -26.43 -1.77 18.62
C ALA A 635 -27.46 -2.17 17.54
N LEU A 636 -28.58 -2.80 17.94
CA LEU A 636 -29.68 -3.15 17.04
C LEU A 636 -30.47 -1.92 16.57
N GLU A 637 -30.67 -0.93 17.44
CA GLU A 637 -31.26 0.36 17.04
C GLU A 637 -30.41 1.06 15.98
N VAL A 638 -29.09 1.07 16.16
CA VAL A 638 -28.16 1.64 15.17
C VAL A 638 -28.27 0.89 13.84
N LEU A 639 -28.29 -0.45 13.85
CA LEU A 639 -28.46 -1.28 12.66
C LEU A 639 -29.79 -0.95 11.94
N ARG A 640 -30.91 -0.90 12.67
CA ARG A 640 -32.23 -0.54 12.13
C ARG A 640 -32.30 0.90 11.64
N SER A 641 -31.47 1.80 12.16
CA SER A 641 -31.39 3.19 11.73
C SER A 641 -30.59 3.41 10.44
N MET A 642 -29.82 2.42 9.98
CA MET A 642 -29.00 2.56 8.77
C MET A 642 -29.81 2.83 7.49
N PRO A 643 -30.88 2.06 7.18
CA PRO A 643 -31.72 2.33 6.00
C PRO A 643 -32.39 3.71 6.06
N LEU A 644 -32.80 4.15 7.25
CA LEU A 644 -33.38 5.47 7.49
C LEU A 644 -32.38 6.61 7.23
N ARG A 645 -31.08 6.32 7.25
CA ARG A 645 -29.98 7.25 7.02
C ARG A 645 -29.29 7.06 5.66
N MET A 646 -29.96 6.40 4.72
CA MET A 646 -29.46 6.12 3.36
C MET A 646 -28.17 5.27 3.33
N ALA A 647 -27.90 4.48 4.37
CA ALA A 647 -26.81 3.51 4.40
C ALA A 647 -27.37 2.09 4.34
N THR A 648 -26.83 1.25 3.47
CA THR A 648 -27.20 -0.18 3.40
C THR A 648 -26.32 -0.97 4.37
N PRO A 649 -26.90 -1.72 5.33
CA PRO A 649 -26.12 -2.62 6.18
C PRO A 649 -25.40 -3.66 5.33
N ASP A 650 -24.11 -3.86 5.58
CA ASP A 650 -23.31 -4.91 4.95
C ASP A 650 -23.26 -6.16 5.85
N LEU A 651 -22.74 -7.27 5.31
CA LEU A 651 -22.54 -8.52 6.05
C LEU A 651 -21.77 -8.29 7.38
N LEU A 652 -20.77 -7.39 7.35
CA LEU A 652 -19.96 -7.04 8.50
C LEU A 652 -20.77 -6.30 9.58
N THR A 653 -21.76 -5.50 9.20
CA THR A 653 -22.66 -4.82 10.14
C THR A 653 -23.51 -5.83 10.89
N TYR A 654 -24.12 -6.77 10.16
CA TYR A 654 -24.93 -7.84 10.75
C TYR A 654 -24.06 -8.78 11.62
N ASP A 655 -22.86 -9.13 11.17
CA ASP A 655 -21.91 -9.92 11.98
C ASP A 655 -21.51 -9.21 13.26
N SER A 656 -21.21 -7.92 13.18
CA SER A 656 -20.85 -7.11 14.34
C SER A 656 -22.01 -7.03 15.33
N ALA A 657 -23.23 -6.77 14.84
CA ALA A 657 -24.44 -6.70 15.66
C ALA A 657 -24.75 -8.07 16.31
N MET A 658 -24.73 -9.15 15.55
CA MET A 658 -24.90 -10.50 16.06
C MET A 658 -23.86 -10.81 17.15
N MET A 659 -22.58 -10.52 16.91
CA MET A 659 -21.51 -10.71 17.91
C MET A 659 -21.71 -9.86 19.16
N THR A 660 -22.30 -8.66 19.05
CA THR A 660 -22.66 -7.86 20.23
C THR A 660 -23.75 -8.51 21.08
N CYS A 661 -24.79 -9.04 20.44
CA CYS A 661 -25.87 -9.78 21.11
C CYS A 661 -25.32 -11.03 21.81
N ILE A 662 -24.45 -11.79 21.12
CA ILE A 662 -23.79 -12.99 21.69
C ILE A 662 -22.98 -12.64 22.94
N ARG A 663 -22.19 -11.57 22.89
CA ARG A 663 -21.38 -11.13 24.05
C ARG A 663 -22.23 -10.71 25.24
N CYS A 664 -23.40 -10.14 24.98
CA CYS A 664 -24.35 -9.75 26.03
C CYS A 664 -25.18 -10.93 26.55
N GLY A 665 -25.07 -12.13 25.96
CA GLY A 665 -25.82 -13.31 26.38
C GLY A 665 -27.22 -13.44 25.75
N GLU A 666 -27.60 -12.53 24.86
CA GLU A 666 -28.92 -12.49 24.22
C GLU A 666 -28.93 -13.30 22.92
N THR A 667 -29.17 -14.61 23.06
CA THR A 667 -29.11 -15.54 21.92
C THR A 667 -30.29 -15.40 20.96
N GLN A 668 -31.46 -14.97 21.44
CA GLN A 668 -32.65 -14.84 20.59
C GLN A 668 -32.52 -13.65 19.63
N ALA A 669 -32.15 -12.48 20.13
CA ALA A 669 -31.91 -11.30 19.30
C ALA A 669 -30.78 -11.52 18.27
N ALA A 670 -29.77 -12.32 18.63
CA ALA A 670 -28.71 -12.74 17.70
C ALA A 670 -29.22 -13.68 16.58
N LEU A 671 -30.17 -14.57 16.90
CA LEU A 671 -30.81 -15.43 15.91
C LEU A 671 -31.75 -14.66 14.99
N ASP A 672 -32.53 -13.72 15.54
CA ASP A 672 -33.45 -12.88 14.77
C ASP A 672 -32.66 -12.05 13.74
N THR A 673 -31.57 -11.39 14.16
CA THR A 673 -30.66 -10.66 13.25
C THR A 673 -29.99 -11.55 12.21
N LEU A 674 -29.65 -12.80 12.56
CA LEU A 674 -29.10 -13.74 11.60
C LEU A 674 -30.16 -14.17 10.56
N SER A 675 -31.41 -14.33 10.97
CA SER A 675 -32.52 -14.71 10.09
C SER A 675 -32.88 -13.60 9.10
N GLU A 676 -32.82 -12.32 9.52
CA GLU A 676 -33.03 -11.15 8.65
C GLU A 676 -32.04 -11.08 7.48
N HIS A 677 -30.86 -11.72 7.61
CA HIS A 677 -29.77 -11.69 6.63
C HIS A 677 -29.49 -13.08 6.00
N GLU A 678 -30.35 -14.10 6.18
CA GLU A 678 -30.08 -15.45 5.66
C GLU A 678 -29.78 -15.48 4.14
N GLY A 679 -30.49 -14.64 3.35
CA GLY A 679 -30.35 -14.57 1.89
C GLY A 679 -29.07 -13.93 1.35
N LEU A 680 -28.28 -13.25 2.19
CA LEU A 680 -27.05 -12.56 1.79
C LEU A 680 -25.77 -13.37 2.14
N ARG A 681 -25.89 -14.52 2.82
CA ARG A 681 -24.75 -15.37 3.24
C ARG A 681 -24.60 -16.60 2.37
N SER A 682 -23.36 -17.07 2.21
CA SER A 682 -23.12 -18.46 1.84
C SER A 682 -23.63 -19.41 2.96
N PRO A 683 -24.13 -20.61 2.62
CA PRO A 683 -24.59 -21.59 3.61
C PRO A 683 -23.57 -21.92 4.71
N LEU A 684 -22.28 -22.00 4.37
CA LEU A 684 -21.20 -22.29 5.32
C LEU A 684 -20.96 -21.13 6.31
N SER A 685 -21.01 -19.88 5.84
CA SER A 685 -20.93 -18.70 6.71
C SER A 685 -22.10 -18.61 7.68
N TYR A 686 -23.31 -18.98 7.23
CA TYR A 686 -24.49 -19.08 8.09
C TYR A 686 -24.29 -20.15 9.18
N LEU A 687 -23.83 -21.35 8.82
CA LEU A 687 -23.53 -22.42 9.77
C LEU A 687 -22.44 -22.03 10.78
N TRP A 688 -21.37 -21.36 10.33
CA TRP A 688 -20.32 -20.84 11.20
C TRP A 688 -20.89 -19.85 12.23
N SER A 689 -21.78 -18.96 11.80
CA SER A 689 -22.43 -17.95 12.64
C SER A 689 -23.31 -18.61 13.72
N LEU A 690 -24.10 -19.62 13.35
CA LEU A 690 -24.83 -20.46 14.32
C LEU A 690 -23.91 -21.14 15.32
N SER A 691 -22.75 -21.65 14.86
CA SER A 691 -21.78 -22.31 15.74
C SER A 691 -21.11 -21.35 16.72
N ALA A 692 -20.85 -20.11 16.30
CA ALA A 692 -20.33 -19.05 17.16
C ALA A 692 -21.33 -18.68 18.26
N MET A 693 -22.63 -18.73 17.96
CA MET A 693 -23.72 -18.59 18.93
C MET A 693 -23.92 -19.84 19.81
N CYS A 694 -23.38 -20.99 19.41
CA CYS A 694 -23.78 -22.30 19.91
C CYS A 694 -25.32 -22.42 19.95
N ALA A 695 -26.01 -22.19 18.83
CA ALA A 695 -27.47 -22.19 18.73
C ALA A 695 -28.13 -23.43 19.36
N SER A 696 -29.34 -23.26 19.93
CA SER A 696 -30.05 -24.33 20.67
C SER A 696 -31.04 -25.09 19.83
N ASP A 697 -31.68 -24.40 18.89
CA ASP A 697 -32.81 -24.92 18.14
C ASP A 697 -32.34 -26.04 17.19
N PRO A 698 -32.73 -27.30 17.44
CA PRO A 698 -32.30 -28.41 16.61
C PRO A 698 -32.77 -28.27 15.15
N ALA A 699 -33.94 -27.69 14.91
CA ALA A 699 -34.51 -27.56 13.57
C ALA A 699 -33.78 -26.51 12.72
N VAL A 700 -33.32 -25.41 13.34
CA VAL A 700 -32.47 -24.42 12.68
C VAL A 700 -31.09 -25.00 12.38
N VAL A 701 -30.50 -25.70 13.34
CA VAL A 701 -29.18 -26.34 13.18
C VAL A 701 -29.23 -27.41 12.08
N GLU A 702 -30.25 -28.25 12.05
CA GLU A 702 -30.42 -29.29 11.05
C GLU A 702 -30.56 -28.71 9.64
N ARG A 703 -31.45 -27.73 9.44
CA ARG A 703 -31.59 -27.02 8.16
C ARG A 703 -30.28 -26.41 7.69
N ALA A 704 -29.55 -25.73 8.59
CA ALA A 704 -28.25 -25.15 8.26
C ALA A 704 -27.21 -26.21 7.89
N CYS A 705 -27.20 -27.35 8.58
CA CYS A 705 -26.30 -28.47 8.27
C CYS A 705 -26.61 -29.11 6.92
N VAL A 706 -27.89 -29.23 6.55
CA VAL A 706 -28.31 -29.76 5.25
C VAL A 706 -27.92 -28.79 4.14
N ASN A 707 -28.23 -27.50 4.30
CA ASN A 707 -27.93 -26.47 3.29
C ASN A 707 -26.41 -26.30 3.09
N ALA A 708 -25.61 -26.34 4.16
CA ALA A 708 -24.15 -26.25 4.08
C ALA A 708 -23.48 -27.57 3.71
N GLY A 709 -24.20 -28.69 3.82
CA GLY A 709 -23.71 -30.05 3.65
C GLY A 709 -23.61 -30.53 2.20
N ASP A 710 -23.94 -29.68 1.22
CA ASP A 710 -23.72 -29.99 -0.19
C ASP A 710 -22.22 -29.94 -0.53
N VAL A 711 -21.55 -31.08 -0.35
CA VAL A 711 -20.11 -31.23 -0.60
C VAL A 711 -19.73 -30.93 -2.06
N ALA A 712 -20.67 -31.06 -3.01
CA ALA A 712 -20.41 -30.76 -4.42
C ALA A 712 -20.20 -29.25 -4.66
N SER A 713 -20.78 -28.40 -3.79
CA SER A 713 -20.61 -26.95 -3.85
C SER A 713 -19.25 -26.46 -3.32
N TRP A 714 -18.49 -27.31 -2.60
CA TRP A 714 -17.25 -26.92 -1.93
C TRP A 714 -16.08 -26.83 -2.90
N GLN A 715 -15.56 -25.61 -3.08
CA GLN A 715 -14.42 -25.35 -3.96
C GLN A 715 -13.10 -25.48 -3.21
N GLU A 716 -13.06 -25.11 -1.93
CA GLU A 716 -11.83 -25.03 -1.15
C GLU A 716 -11.75 -26.11 -0.05
N ALA A 717 -10.53 -26.42 0.39
CA ALA A 717 -10.34 -27.30 1.54
C ALA A 717 -10.82 -26.65 2.85
N ALA A 718 -10.82 -25.31 2.90
CA ALA A 718 -11.31 -24.50 4.01
C ALA A 718 -12.77 -24.81 4.36
N ASP A 719 -13.61 -25.03 3.34
CA ASP A 719 -15.04 -25.31 3.47
C ASP A 719 -15.30 -26.55 4.32
N SER A 720 -14.57 -27.63 4.04
CA SER A 720 -14.68 -28.88 4.80
C SER A 720 -14.19 -28.75 6.25
N ALA A 721 -13.14 -27.96 6.49
CA ALA A 721 -12.64 -27.70 7.84
C ALA A 721 -13.67 -26.89 8.66
N LEU A 722 -14.24 -25.87 8.02
CA LEU A 722 -15.25 -24.99 8.62
C LEU A 722 -16.51 -25.76 8.95
N PHE A 723 -17.01 -26.59 8.02
CA PHE A 723 -18.17 -27.45 8.22
C PHE A 723 -17.97 -28.38 9.41
N LEU A 724 -16.89 -29.19 9.40
CA LEU A 724 -16.60 -30.17 10.45
C LEU A 724 -16.49 -29.52 11.84
N TYR A 725 -15.85 -28.36 11.92
CA TYR A 725 -15.69 -27.66 13.19
C TYR A 725 -17.02 -27.07 13.69
N SER A 726 -17.78 -26.43 12.79
CA SER A 726 -19.05 -25.78 13.13
C SER A 726 -20.09 -26.78 13.60
N THR A 727 -20.26 -27.90 12.88
CA THR A 727 -21.20 -28.95 13.28
C THR A 727 -20.79 -29.63 14.58
N ALA A 728 -19.48 -29.86 14.77
CA ALA A 728 -18.97 -30.40 16.03
C ALA A 728 -19.20 -29.48 17.23
N LEU A 729 -19.18 -28.15 17.06
CA LEU A 729 -19.55 -27.19 18.10
C LEU A 729 -21.06 -27.19 18.36
N LEU A 730 -21.89 -27.33 17.33
CA LEU A 730 -23.34 -27.42 17.48
C LEU A 730 -23.81 -28.77 18.03
N GLY A 731 -22.92 -29.76 18.12
CA GLY A 731 -23.27 -31.12 18.53
C GLY A 731 -23.98 -31.92 17.43
N ALA A 732 -24.05 -31.39 16.21
CA ALA A 732 -24.64 -32.06 15.06
C ALA A 732 -23.69 -33.14 14.53
N ARG A 733 -24.24 -34.33 14.25
CA ARG A 733 -23.51 -35.45 13.64
C ARG A 733 -24.42 -36.20 12.68
N GLY A 734 -23.85 -36.71 11.59
CA GLY A 734 -24.59 -37.43 10.54
C GLY A 734 -23.70 -37.89 9.41
N GLN A 735 -24.27 -38.56 8.40
CA GLN A 735 -23.53 -39.18 7.30
C GLN A 735 -22.66 -38.20 6.51
N ILE A 736 -23.12 -36.95 6.34
CA ILE A 736 -22.41 -35.86 5.65
C ILE A 736 -21.01 -35.61 6.23
N HIS A 737 -20.81 -35.85 7.54
CA HIS A 737 -19.52 -35.63 8.21
C HIS A 737 -18.42 -36.59 7.71
N THR A 738 -18.81 -37.78 7.27
CA THR A 738 -17.86 -38.74 6.68
C THR A 738 -17.43 -38.32 5.28
N ALA A 739 -18.35 -37.78 4.49
CA ALA A 739 -18.05 -37.17 3.19
C ALA A 739 -17.17 -35.93 3.35
N ALA A 740 -17.48 -35.07 4.32
CA ALA A 740 -16.68 -33.89 4.63
C ALA A 740 -15.25 -34.24 5.08
N ALA A 741 -15.10 -35.27 5.91
CA ALA A 741 -13.79 -35.77 6.32
C ALA A 741 -12.98 -36.35 5.15
N ARG A 742 -13.64 -37.04 4.19
CA ARG A 742 -13.00 -37.54 2.97
C ARG A 742 -12.53 -36.40 2.06
N HIS A 743 -13.39 -35.40 1.86
CA HIS A 743 -13.06 -34.20 1.11
C HIS A 743 -11.85 -33.45 1.71
N ALA A 744 -11.83 -33.27 3.04
CA ALA A 744 -10.68 -32.69 3.73
C ALA A 744 -9.40 -33.52 3.52
N LEU A 745 -9.49 -34.84 3.61
CA LEU A 745 -8.38 -35.77 3.36
C LEU A 745 -7.79 -35.63 1.95
N GLU A 746 -8.63 -35.55 0.92
CA GLU A 746 -8.20 -35.42 -0.47
C GLU A 746 -7.45 -34.11 -0.73
N ARG A 747 -7.84 -33.03 -0.04
CA ARG A 747 -7.25 -31.69 -0.18
C ARG A 747 -6.33 -31.30 0.99
N MET A 748 -5.81 -32.27 1.74
CA MET A 748 -4.99 -32.03 2.94
C MET A 748 -3.75 -31.14 2.72
N ARG A 749 -3.20 -31.13 1.49
CA ARG A 749 -2.01 -30.33 1.16
C ARG A 749 -2.29 -28.82 1.11
N SER A 750 -3.51 -28.37 0.84
CA SER A 750 -3.84 -26.94 0.78
C SER A 750 -4.24 -26.35 2.14
N LEU A 751 -4.49 -27.19 3.16
CA LEU A 751 -4.90 -26.72 4.49
C LEU A 751 -3.77 -25.97 5.21
N SER A 752 -4.12 -24.79 5.73
CA SER A 752 -3.27 -24.00 6.65
C SER A 752 -3.31 -24.58 8.07
N LEU A 753 -2.42 -24.10 8.96
CA LEU A 753 -2.42 -24.53 10.36
C LEU A 753 -3.76 -24.26 11.07
N ASP A 754 -4.43 -23.15 10.77
CA ASP A 754 -5.75 -22.83 11.37
C ASP A 754 -6.80 -23.85 10.94
N MET A 755 -6.81 -24.18 9.66
CA MET A 755 -7.75 -25.15 9.10
C MET A 755 -7.46 -26.57 9.60
N LEU A 756 -6.19 -26.93 9.80
CA LEU A 756 -5.83 -28.22 10.42
C LEU A 756 -6.35 -28.32 11.85
N VAL A 757 -6.25 -27.24 12.63
CA VAL A 757 -6.83 -27.19 13.99
C VAL A 757 -8.33 -27.41 13.91
N MET A 758 -9.04 -26.66 13.04
CA MET A 758 -10.49 -26.80 12.85
C MET A 758 -10.88 -28.23 12.44
N CYS A 759 -10.22 -28.81 11.44
CA CYS A 759 -10.40 -30.21 11.03
C CYS A 759 -10.21 -31.19 12.19
N CYS A 760 -9.10 -31.06 12.93
CA CYS A 760 -8.83 -31.97 14.04
C CYS A 760 -9.90 -31.87 15.12
N TRP A 761 -10.29 -30.65 15.53
CA TRP A 761 -11.35 -30.46 16.54
C TRP A 761 -12.72 -30.93 16.06
N GLY A 762 -13.05 -30.71 14.78
CA GLY A 762 -14.29 -31.18 14.16
C GLY A 762 -14.36 -32.71 14.05
N ALA A 763 -13.21 -33.35 13.86
CA ALA A 763 -13.10 -34.80 13.73
C ALA A 763 -13.15 -35.56 15.07
N ILE A 764 -13.09 -34.88 16.22
CA ILE A 764 -13.12 -35.52 17.54
C ILE A 764 -14.45 -36.27 17.72
N GLY A 765 -14.33 -37.59 17.84
CA GLY A 765 -15.44 -38.50 18.06
C GLY A 765 -16.27 -38.81 16.81
N LEU A 766 -15.78 -38.46 15.61
CA LEU A 766 -16.28 -39.04 14.36
C LEU A 766 -15.69 -40.44 14.16
N HIS A 767 -16.53 -41.39 13.77
CA HIS A 767 -16.08 -42.76 13.45
C HIS A 767 -15.15 -42.73 12.22
N GLY A 768 -14.00 -43.43 12.28
CA GLY A 768 -13.02 -43.45 11.19
C GLY A 768 -12.14 -42.20 11.04
N SER A 769 -12.19 -41.26 12.00
CA SER A 769 -11.40 -40.01 11.98
C SER A 769 -9.89 -40.20 12.13
N GLU A 770 -9.42 -41.39 12.49
CA GLU A 770 -7.99 -41.70 12.70
C GLU A 770 -7.13 -41.35 11.48
N LYS A 771 -7.62 -41.65 10.27
CA LYS A 771 -6.91 -41.32 9.02
C LYS A 771 -6.78 -39.81 8.83
N LEU A 772 -7.84 -39.05 9.09
CA LEU A 772 -7.84 -37.59 9.00
C LEU A 772 -6.92 -36.96 10.06
N MET A 773 -6.92 -37.49 11.29
CA MET A 773 -6.00 -37.06 12.35
C MET A 773 -4.54 -37.33 11.98
N ALA A 774 -4.22 -38.54 11.51
CA ALA A 774 -2.88 -38.91 11.09
C ALA A 774 -2.38 -38.04 9.92
N ALA A 775 -3.22 -37.80 8.92
CA ALA A 775 -2.92 -36.93 7.78
C ALA A 775 -2.69 -35.47 8.22
N SER A 776 -3.51 -34.98 9.17
CA SER A 776 -3.36 -33.63 9.73
C SER A 776 -2.05 -33.47 10.48
N VAL A 777 -1.63 -34.47 11.26
CA VAL A 777 -0.32 -34.48 11.93
C VAL A 777 0.82 -34.50 10.91
N ALA A 778 0.73 -35.34 9.87
CA ALA A 778 1.74 -35.39 8.82
C ALA A 778 1.88 -34.03 8.10
N ARG A 779 0.76 -33.37 7.80
CA ARG A 779 0.77 -32.03 7.21
C ARG A 779 1.35 -30.97 8.16
N ALA A 780 0.97 -30.99 9.43
CA ALA A 780 1.53 -30.09 10.44
C ALA A 780 3.06 -30.28 10.58
N GLN A 781 3.56 -31.51 10.50
CA GLN A 781 5.00 -31.82 10.48
C GLN A 781 5.71 -31.25 9.25
N GLN A 782 5.08 -31.31 8.07
CA GLN A 782 5.64 -30.71 6.85
C GLN A 782 5.74 -29.18 6.96
N LEU A 783 4.68 -28.54 7.47
CA LEU A 783 4.66 -27.08 7.69
C LEU A 783 5.71 -26.66 8.73
N LEU A 784 5.86 -27.44 9.81
CA LEU A 784 6.92 -27.26 10.81
C LEU A 784 8.33 -27.34 10.20
N ALA A 785 8.58 -28.33 9.34
CA ALA A 785 9.88 -28.51 8.70
C ALA A 785 10.22 -27.34 7.75
N PHE A 786 9.22 -26.74 7.12
CA PHE A 786 9.39 -25.55 6.28
C PHE A 786 9.75 -24.32 7.14
N VAL A 787 8.97 -24.07 8.20
CA VAL A 787 9.16 -22.95 9.13
C VAL A 787 10.54 -23.01 9.81
N GLY A 788 11.00 -24.19 10.20
CA GLY A 788 12.32 -24.39 10.82
C GLY A 788 13.52 -24.14 9.89
N ARG A 789 13.35 -24.15 8.56
CA ARG A 789 14.43 -23.88 7.59
C ARG A 789 14.58 -22.40 7.27
N THR A 790 13.50 -21.63 7.41
CA THR A 790 13.46 -20.18 7.25
C THR A 790 13.81 -19.50 8.57
N THR A 791 15.10 -19.49 8.92
CA THR A 791 15.66 -18.95 10.18
C THR A 791 15.52 -17.43 10.36
N SER A 792 14.67 -16.75 9.58
CA SER A 792 14.46 -15.29 9.64
C SER A 792 13.02 -14.87 9.93
N LEU A 793 12.11 -15.80 10.24
CA LEU A 793 10.73 -15.44 10.57
C LEU A 793 10.68 -14.65 11.88
N HIS A 794 9.95 -13.53 11.87
CA HIS A 794 9.67 -12.75 13.06
C HIS A 794 9.01 -13.64 14.12
N THR A 795 9.49 -13.57 15.37
CA THR A 795 8.98 -14.36 16.51
C THR A 795 7.47 -14.29 16.67
N TYR A 796 6.84 -13.18 16.28
CA TYR A 796 5.40 -12.98 16.38
C TYR A 796 4.58 -13.95 15.51
N ASP A 797 5.01 -14.22 14.28
CA ASP A 797 4.34 -15.21 13.41
C ASP A 797 4.60 -16.64 13.91
N PHE A 798 5.74 -16.83 14.55
CA PHE A 798 6.18 -18.11 15.09
C PHE A 798 5.44 -18.48 16.39
N GLU A 799 5.22 -17.50 17.27
CA GLU A 799 4.39 -17.61 18.48
C GLU A 799 2.95 -17.98 18.11
N LYS A 800 2.35 -17.26 17.15
CA LYS A 800 1.01 -17.60 16.63
C LYS A 800 0.96 -19.02 16.07
N SER A 801 1.98 -19.44 15.34
CA SER A 801 2.06 -20.79 14.77
C SER A 801 2.23 -21.86 15.86
N GLY A 802 2.99 -21.58 16.90
CA GLY A 802 3.17 -22.44 18.07
C GLY A 802 1.87 -22.70 18.82
N ILE A 803 1.07 -21.66 19.06
CA ILE A 803 -0.25 -21.77 19.70
C ILE A 803 -1.20 -22.65 18.86
N LYS A 804 -1.20 -22.48 17.54
CA LYS A 804 -2.02 -23.31 16.63
C LYS A 804 -1.63 -24.79 16.72
N LEU A 805 -0.32 -25.09 16.77
CA LEU A 805 0.18 -26.45 16.93
C LEU A 805 -0.21 -27.10 18.26
N LEU A 806 -0.24 -26.32 19.36
CA LEU A 806 -0.78 -26.81 20.64
C LEU A 806 -2.24 -27.24 20.51
N GLY A 807 -3.03 -26.54 19.68
CA GLY A 807 -4.40 -26.92 19.33
C GLY A 807 -4.49 -28.28 18.66
N VAL A 808 -3.60 -28.58 17.70
CA VAL A 808 -3.51 -29.89 17.03
C VAL A 808 -3.10 -30.98 18.02
N VAL A 809 -2.05 -30.74 18.82
CA VAL A 809 -1.58 -31.67 19.86
C VAL A 809 -2.72 -32.05 20.80
N PHE A 810 -3.52 -31.07 21.22
CA PHE A 810 -4.63 -31.30 22.13
C PHE A 810 -5.76 -32.10 21.47
N ALA A 811 -6.14 -31.76 20.24
CA ALA A 811 -7.15 -32.52 19.52
C ALA A 811 -6.72 -33.99 19.31
N CYS A 812 -5.48 -34.24 18.89
CA CYS A 812 -4.94 -35.60 18.74
C CYS A 812 -4.85 -36.35 20.07
N ARG A 813 -4.55 -35.66 21.17
CA ARG A 813 -4.54 -36.28 22.51
C ARG A 813 -5.94 -36.68 22.97
N LEU A 814 -6.95 -35.87 22.69
CA LEU A 814 -8.34 -36.22 23.00
C LEU A 814 -8.84 -37.39 22.15
N SER A 815 -8.37 -37.52 20.90
CA SER A 815 -8.69 -38.65 20.04
C SER A 815 -7.86 -39.90 20.30
N GLY A 816 -6.83 -39.84 21.16
CA GLY A 816 -5.91 -40.95 21.42
C GLY A 816 -4.85 -41.18 20.34
N CYS A 817 -4.70 -40.26 19.38
CA CYS A 817 -3.84 -40.40 18.20
C CYS A 817 -2.58 -39.51 18.22
N LEU A 818 -2.08 -39.07 19.39
CA LEU A 818 -0.92 -38.17 19.46
C LEU A 818 0.40 -38.91 19.23
N PRO A 819 1.11 -38.71 18.10
CA PRO A 819 2.35 -39.44 17.84
C PRO A 819 3.53 -38.87 18.62
N ALA A 820 4.35 -39.73 19.22
CA ALA A 820 5.51 -39.32 20.03
C ALA A 820 6.52 -38.44 19.25
N ARG A 821 6.77 -38.77 17.97
CA ARG A 821 7.65 -37.97 17.10
C ARG A 821 7.10 -36.56 16.85
N PHE A 822 5.79 -36.43 16.67
CA PHE A 822 5.16 -35.12 16.49
C PHE A 822 5.28 -34.26 17.74
N TYR A 823 4.97 -34.85 18.91
CA TYR A 823 5.14 -34.20 20.20
C TYR A 823 6.58 -33.70 20.41
N ALA A 824 7.59 -34.52 20.10
CA ALA A 824 9.00 -34.14 20.23
C ALA A 824 9.40 -32.99 19.28
N SER A 825 8.88 -32.97 18.06
CA SER A 825 9.13 -31.88 17.11
C SER A 825 8.48 -30.56 17.54
N VAL A 826 7.22 -30.60 17.98
CA VAL A 826 6.54 -29.42 18.53
C VAL A 826 7.26 -28.93 19.79
N ARG A 827 7.72 -29.84 20.65
CA ARG A 827 8.50 -29.48 21.85
C ARG A 827 9.76 -28.70 21.52
N ARG A 828 10.59 -29.21 20.59
CA ARG A 828 11.83 -28.51 20.18
C ARG A 828 11.54 -27.11 19.67
N LEU A 829 10.51 -26.97 18.84
CA LEU A 829 10.07 -25.68 18.31
C LEU A 829 9.69 -24.71 19.43
N LEU A 830 8.79 -25.12 20.33
CA LEU A 830 8.26 -24.26 21.38
C LEU A 830 9.32 -23.88 22.42
N LEU A 831 10.26 -24.77 22.71
CA LEU A 831 11.43 -24.45 23.54
C LEU A 831 12.31 -23.38 22.89
N GLN A 832 12.58 -23.50 21.59
CA GLN A 832 13.35 -22.51 20.85
C GLN A 832 12.67 -21.13 20.86
N VAL A 833 11.34 -21.08 20.71
CA VAL A 833 10.56 -19.83 20.83
C VAL A 833 10.73 -19.20 22.20
N GLY A 834 10.58 -20.00 23.26
CA GLY A 834 10.73 -19.51 24.62
C GLY A 834 12.15 -18.97 24.88
N GLN A 835 13.17 -19.69 24.46
CA GLN A 835 14.57 -19.28 24.58
C GLN A 835 14.86 -17.97 23.84
N ASP A 836 14.32 -17.79 22.63
CA ASP A 836 14.46 -16.55 21.85
C ASP A 836 13.77 -15.36 22.54
N LEU A 837 12.61 -15.57 23.16
CA LEU A 837 11.90 -14.55 23.93
C LEU A 837 12.66 -14.18 25.22
N ASP A 838 13.15 -15.17 25.95
CA ASP A 838 13.98 -14.97 27.15
C ASP A 838 15.25 -14.17 26.81
N ALA A 839 15.91 -14.46 25.67
CA ALA A 839 17.09 -13.74 25.20
C ALA A 839 16.79 -12.28 24.83
N ARG A 840 15.66 -12.02 24.17
CA ARG A 840 15.25 -10.65 23.77
C ARG A 840 14.83 -9.79 24.94
N ALA A 841 14.08 -10.38 25.87
CA ALA A 841 13.66 -9.71 27.08
C ALA A 841 14.87 -9.29 27.94
N SER A 842 15.89 -10.15 28.00
CA SER A 842 17.16 -9.84 28.68
C SER A 842 17.93 -8.71 27.99
N ALA A 843 17.73 -8.49 26.69
CA ALA A 843 18.36 -7.41 25.91
C ALA A 843 17.64 -6.04 26.01
N GLY A 844 16.59 -5.92 26.84
CA GLY A 844 15.90 -4.65 27.12
C GLY A 844 15.13 -4.05 25.94
N ARG A 845 14.76 -4.84 24.93
CA ARG A 845 14.12 -4.35 23.69
C ARG A 845 12.59 -4.21 23.76
N ASP A 846 11.94 -4.80 24.77
CA ASP A 846 10.49 -4.71 24.96
C ASP A 846 10.18 -3.89 26.22
N ASN A 847 9.91 -2.59 26.02
CA ASN A 847 9.49 -1.66 27.08
C ASN A 847 7.99 -1.79 27.35
N VAL A 848 7.56 -2.87 28.00
CA VAL A 848 6.20 -2.96 28.56
C VAL A 848 6.25 -2.43 30.00
N ARG A 849 5.69 -1.22 30.21
CA ARG A 849 5.42 -0.68 31.55
C ARG A 849 4.07 -1.19 32.03
N LEU A 850 4.05 -2.00 33.08
CA LEU A 850 2.87 -2.18 33.93
C LEU A 850 3.28 -2.27 35.40
N ILE A 851 2.44 -1.66 36.25
CA ILE A 851 2.66 -1.32 37.65
C ILE A 851 2.53 -2.60 38.50
N PRO A 852 3.49 -2.94 39.37
CA PRO A 852 3.31 -4.07 40.28
C PRO A 852 2.12 -3.81 41.21
N PRO A 853 1.16 -4.75 41.35
CA PRO A 853 0.06 -4.59 42.29
C PRO A 853 0.61 -4.46 43.71
N ARG A 854 0.24 -3.38 44.41
CA ARG A 854 0.62 -3.15 45.81
C ARG A 854 0.09 -4.29 46.67
N ALA A 855 0.97 -4.98 47.38
CA ALA A 855 0.59 -5.98 48.37
C ALA A 855 -0.01 -5.30 49.61
N GLU A 856 -1.31 -5.47 49.86
CA GLU A 856 -1.92 -5.12 51.15
C GLU A 856 -1.47 -6.12 52.25
N LYS A 857 -1.46 -5.69 53.52
CA LYS A 857 -1.09 -6.54 54.67
C LYS A 857 -2.18 -7.60 54.91
N VAL A 858 -1.90 -8.86 54.58
CA VAL A 858 -2.81 -10.01 54.77
C VAL A 858 -2.52 -10.73 56.10
N PRO A 859 -3.55 -11.23 56.84
CA PRO A 859 -3.38 -12.12 57.99
C PRO A 859 -2.52 -13.35 57.69
N ARG A 860 -1.75 -13.87 58.66
CA ARG A 860 -0.75 -14.93 58.43
C ARG A 860 -1.34 -16.26 57.94
N ASP A 861 -2.52 -16.65 58.42
CA ASP A 861 -3.11 -17.98 58.15
C ASP A 861 -3.85 -18.10 56.81
N SER A 862 -3.92 -17.01 56.04
CA SER A 862 -4.57 -16.91 54.73
C SER A 862 -3.60 -16.48 53.63
N ARG A 863 -2.29 -16.67 53.85
CA ARG A 863 -1.25 -16.32 52.86
C ARG A 863 -0.99 -17.45 51.88
N PRO A 864 -0.78 -17.14 50.60
CA PRO A 864 -0.28 -18.10 49.62
C PRO A 864 1.13 -18.54 49.99
N SER A 865 1.49 -19.75 49.56
CA SER A 865 2.79 -20.34 49.85
C SER A 865 3.35 -21.05 48.62
N VAL A 866 4.68 -21.17 48.54
CA VAL A 866 5.37 -21.94 47.50
C VAL A 866 5.65 -23.33 48.07
N LEU A 867 5.10 -24.38 47.46
CA LEU A 867 5.33 -25.76 47.92
C LEU A 867 6.49 -26.42 47.19
N VAL A 868 6.67 -26.11 45.91
CA VAL A 868 7.80 -26.59 45.11
C VAL A 868 8.39 -25.43 44.34
N ASP A 869 9.70 -25.28 44.47
CA ASP A 869 10.49 -24.23 43.86
C ASP A 869 11.61 -24.85 43.03
N LEU A 870 11.43 -24.92 41.71
CA LEU A 870 12.45 -25.39 40.76
C LEU A 870 13.11 -24.20 40.07
N LEU A 871 14.22 -24.44 39.37
CA LEU A 871 15.00 -23.39 38.72
C LEU A 871 14.17 -22.49 37.80
N ASP A 872 13.30 -23.08 36.98
CA ASP A 872 12.57 -22.42 35.89
C ASP A 872 11.05 -22.38 36.09
N ARG A 873 10.53 -23.04 37.13
CA ARG A 873 9.08 -23.15 37.42
C ARG A 873 8.82 -23.43 38.90
N ALA A 874 7.60 -23.19 39.36
CA ALA A 874 7.19 -23.43 40.74
C ALA A 874 5.72 -23.85 40.84
N ALA A 875 5.38 -24.54 41.93
CA ALA A 875 4.00 -24.83 42.33
C ALA A 875 3.66 -24.06 43.61
N MET A 876 2.56 -23.30 43.56
CA MET A 876 2.10 -22.42 44.62
C MET A 876 0.72 -22.82 45.11
N TYR A 877 0.48 -22.68 46.40
CA TYR A 877 -0.85 -22.76 46.98
C TYR A 877 -1.55 -21.41 46.85
N LYS A 878 -2.74 -21.42 46.24
CA LYS A 878 -3.69 -20.30 46.21
C LYS A 878 -4.75 -20.49 47.29
N PRO A 879 -4.83 -19.63 48.31
CA PRO A 879 -5.95 -19.58 49.22
C PRO A 879 -7.23 -19.10 48.52
N ARG A 880 -8.36 -19.21 49.22
CA ARG A 880 -9.63 -18.60 48.77
C ARG A 880 -9.54 -17.07 48.81
N ALA A 881 -10.40 -16.38 48.07
CA ALA A 881 -10.41 -14.91 47.91
C ALA A 881 -9.21 -14.31 47.16
N TRP A 882 -8.11 -15.05 47.02
CA TRP A 882 -6.99 -14.66 46.17
C TRP A 882 -7.33 -14.85 44.69
N GLU A 883 -7.09 -13.83 43.88
CA GLU A 883 -7.05 -13.95 42.44
C GLU A 883 -5.66 -14.43 42.01
N VAL A 884 -5.55 -15.15 40.89
CA VAL A 884 -4.22 -15.52 40.37
C VAL A 884 -3.55 -14.28 39.74
N TYR A 885 -4.27 -13.68 38.79
CA TYR A 885 -4.00 -12.40 38.12
C TYR A 885 -5.32 -11.93 37.47
N GLY A 886 -5.47 -10.63 37.19
CA GLY A 886 -6.65 -10.08 36.51
C GLY A 886 -7.03 -8.66 36.91
N GLY A 887 -6.53 -8.16 38.05
CA GLY A 887 -6.80 -6.78 38.47
C GLY A 887 -8.14 -6.58 39.17
N HIS A 888 -8.96 -7.61 39.33
CA HIS A 888 -10.31 -7.50 39.89
C HIS A 888 -10.30 -7.61 41.42
N SER A 889 -9.36 -8.38 41.98
CA SER A 889 -9.15 -8.47 43.42
C SER A 889 -7.89 -7.71 43.85
N ARG A 890 -7.92 -7.22 45.09
CA ARG A 890 -6.74 -6.64 45.76
C ARG A 890 -5.69 -7.69 46.08
N LEU A 891 -6.10 -8.95 46.27
CA LEU A 891 -5.22 -10.06 46.61
C LEU A 891 -4.87 -10.85 45.36
N GLN A 892 -3.63 -10.75 44.87
CA GLN A 892 -3.20 -11.40 43.63
C GLN A 892 -1.95 -12.26 43.82
N LEU A 893 -1.99 -13.49 43.31
CA LEU A 893 -0.88 -14.44 43.39
C LEU A 893 0.33 -13.99 42.56
N VAL A 894 0.13 -13.24 41.47
CA VAL A 894 1.22 -12.63 40.69
C VAL A 894 2.10 -11.71 41.53
N ALA A 895 1.52 -10.99 42.50
CA ALA A 895 2.27 -10.13 43.40
C ALA A 895 3.28 -10.93 44.24
N LEU A 896 2.87 -12.10 44.73
CA LEU A 896 3.75 -13.02 45.46
C LEU A 896 4.87 -13.57 44.57
N ALA A 897 4.55 -13.92 43.32
CA ALA A 897 5.54 -14.44 42.39
C ALA A 897 6.64 -13.40 42.09
N VAL A 898 6.24 -12.14 41.88
CA VAL A 898 7.16 -11.01 41.66
C VAL A 898 7.98 -10.71 42.92
N ASP A 899 7.34 -10.65 44.09
CA ASP A 899 8.03 -10.43 45.38
C ASP A 899 9.08 -11.53 45.66
N ARG A 900 8.73 -12.79 45.39
CA ARG A 900 9.58 -13.94 45.69
C ARG A 900 10.74 -14.13 44.71
N TYR A 901 10.50 -13.93 43.41
CA TYR A 901 11.45 -14.29 42.34
C TYR A 901 12.06 -13.09 41.62
N GLY A 902 11.72 -11.89 42.06
CA GLY A 902 12.10 -10.64 41.42
C GLY A 902 11.30 -10.37 40.15
N ASP A 903 11.65 -9.25 39.53
CA ASP A 903 10.91 -8.70 38.40
C ASP A 903 11.36 -9.31 37.06
N ARG A 904 11.07 -10.62 36.89
CA ARG A 904 11.41 -11.37 35.68
C ARG A 904 10.52 -10.96 34.50
N PRO A 905 11.02 -10.98 33.25
CA PRO A 905 10.26 -10.49 32.11
C PRO A 905 8.90 -11.16 31.92
N ILE A 906 8.81 -12.47 32.10
CA ILE A 906 7.55 -13.21 31.93
C ILE A 906 6.46 -12.76 32.92
N PHE A 907 6.82 -12.25 34.10
CA PHE A 907 5.85 -11.73 35.08
C PHE A 907 5.31 -10.35 34.73
N ARG A 908 5.84 -9.71 33.69
CA ARG A 908 5.30 -8.45 33.12
C ARG A 908 4.48 -8.69 31.86
N ASP A 909 4.49 -9.91 31.33
CA ASP A 909 3.82 -10.23 30.08
C ASP A 909 2.44 -10.84 30.30
N GLU A 910 1.41 -10.00 30.10
CA GLU A 910 0.02 -10.40 30.18
C GLU A 910 -0.35 -11.45 29.13
N LYS A 911 0.27 -11.42 27.94
CA LYS A 911 -0.01 -12.38 26.86
C LYS A 911 0.34 -13.80 27.26
N HIS A 912 1.39 -13.94 28.06
CA HIS A 912 1.85 -15.20 28.65
C HIS A 912 1.31 -15.40 30.07
N HIS A 913 0.22 -14.73 30.43
CA HIS A 913 -0.48 -14.88 31.71
C HIS A 913 0.42 -14.67 32.92
N PHE A 914 1.38 -13.75 32.81
CA PHE A 914 2.37 -13.51 33.86
C PHE A 914 3.09 -14.80 34.30
N GLY A 915 3.34 -15.70 33.35
CA GLY A 915 3.97 -17.01 33.58
C GLY A 915 3.07 -18.08 34.18
N PHE A 916 1.83 -17.79 34.56
CA PHE A 916 0.92 -18.79 35.12
C PHE A 916 0.35 -19.73 34.05
N LEU A 917 0.48 -21.04 34.27
CA LEU A 917 0.00 -22.05 33.32
C LEU A 917 -1.53 -22.10 33.23
N HIS A 918 -2.22 -21.84 34.34
CA HIS A 918 -3.67 -21.88 34.46
C HIS A 918 -4.16 -21.09 35.67
N ARG A 919 -5.42 -20.64 35.64
CA ARG A 919 -6.08 -19.97 36.77
C ARG A 919 -6.98 -20.90 37.59
N LEU A 920 -7.21 -20.51 38.83
CA LEU A 920 -8.30 -20.97 39.69
C LEU A 920 -9.26 -19.79 39.89
N ASP A 921 -10.56 -20.07 40.01
CA ASP A 921 -11.55 -19.05 40.36
C ASP A 921 -11.23 -18.47 41.75
N VAL A 922 -11.58 -17.20 41.97
CA VAL A 922 -11.35 -16.49 43.25
C VAL A 922 -11.86 -17.29 44.47
N PRO A 923 -13.08 -17.85 44.50
CA PRO A 923 -13.57 -18.61 45.66
C PRO A 923 -12.89 -19.97 45.85
N SER A 924 -12.25 -20.53 44.82
CA SER A 924 -11.64 -21.86 44.87
C SER A 924 -10.21 -21.82 45.41
N SER A 925 -9.77 -22.90 46.07
CA SER A 925 -8.41 -22.99 46.63
C SER A 925 -7.58 -24.11 46.00
N GLY A 926 -6.27 -24.12 46.25
CA GLY A 926 -5.38 -25.22 45.89
C GLY A 926 -4.22 -24.82 44.97
N LEU A 927 -3.64 -25.81 44.31
CA LEU A 927 -2.35 -25.67 43.63
C LEU A 927 -2.44 -24.96 42.26
N VAL A 928 -1.51 -24.04 42.03
CA VAL A 928 -1.30 -23.35 40.76
C VAL A 928 0.17 -23.49 40.34
N VAL A 929 0.46 -23.67 39.05
CA VAL A 929 1.83 -23.76 38.51
C VAL A 929 2.16 -22.45 37.81
N VAL A 930 3.35 -21.93 38.10
CA VAL A 930 3.92 -20.72 37.51
C VAL A 930 5.29 -21.04 36.90
N SER A 931 5.54 -20.50 35.71
CA SER A 931 6.82 -20.53 35.03
C SER A 931 7.59 -19.23 35.29
N LYS A 932 8.92 -19.33 35.36
CA LYS A 932 9.83 -18.20 35.63
C LYS A 932 10.54 -17.71 34.37
N THR A 933 10.39 -18.42 33.26
CA THR A 933 10.97 -18.12 31.94
C THR A 933 9.96 -18.48 30.84
N PHE A 934 10.08 -17.87 29.66
CA PHE A 934 9.24 -18.17 28.51
C PHE A 934 9.46 -19.61 28.01
N GLU A 935 10.71 -20.11 28.05
CA GLU A 935 11.02 -21.51 27.75
C GLU A 935 10.19 -22.49 28.62
N ALA A 936 10.17 -22.27 29.93
CA ALA A 936 9.42 -23.12 30.85
C ALA A 936 7.90 -23.01 30.65
N PHE A 937 7.40 -21.81 30.32
CA PHE A 937 5.98 -21.59 30.01
C PHE A 937 5.53 -22.46 28.83
N TYR A 938 6.28 -22.42 27.72
CA TYR A 938 5.96 -23.16 26.52
C TYR A 938 6.10 -24.68 26.70
N ASP A 939 7.10 -25.15 27.45
CA ASP A 939 7.23 -26.56 27.84
C ASP A 939 6.02 -27.02 28.66
N LEU A 940 5.61 -26.25 29.67
CA LEU A 940 4.46 -26.55 30.51
C LEU A 940 3.13 -26.50 29.75
N GLN A 941 2.95 -25.53 28.84
CA GLN A 941 1.78 -25.46 27.95
C GLN A 941 1.68 -26.70 27.08
N LEU A 942 2.79 -27.15 26.48
CA LEU A 942 2.81 -28.38 25.70
C LEU A 942 2.48 -29.61 26.56
N GLN A 943 3.04 -29.70 27.77
CA GLN A 943 2.70 -30.78 28.70
C GLN A 943 1.20 -30.78 29.06
N LEU A 944 0.60 -29.60 29.24
CA LEU A 944 -0.83 -29.45 29.52
C LEU A 944 -1.69 -29.94 28.35
N HIS A 945 -1.40 -29.50 27.12
CA HIS A 945 -2.14 -29.88 25.91
C HIS A 945 -1.98 -31.37 25.58
N ALA A 946 -0.79 -31.94 25.84
CA ALA A 946 -0.53 -33.37 25.70
C ALA A 946 -1.06 -34.22 26.88
N GLY A 947 -1.68 -33.61 27.89
CA GLY A 947 -2.26 -34.33 29.03
C GLY A 947 -1.25 -34.91 30.01
N LYS A 948 0.00 -34.44 29.98
CA LYS A 948 1.06 -34.82 30.92
C LYS A 948 0.98 -34.07 32.25
N VAL A 949 0.23 -32.97 32.29
CA VAL A 949 -0.09 -32.26 33.54
C VAL A 949 -1.36 -32.88 34.15
N CYS A 950 -1.24 -33.54 35.30
CA CYS A 950 -2.40 -34.04 36.04
C CYS A 950 -2.88 -32.98 37.04
N ARG A 951 -4.19 -32.79 37.12
CA ARG A 951 -4.83 -31.83 38.03
C ARG A 951 -6.00 -32.53 38.71
N ASP A 952 -5.80 -32.85 39.97
CA ASP A 952 -6.76 -33.56 40.80
C ASP A 952 -7.36 -32.59 41.82
N TYR A 953 -8.66 -32.74 42.03
CA TYR A 953 -9.46 -31.90 42.90
C TYR A 953 -10.19 -32.78 43.90
N GLU A 954 -10.39 -32.23 45.09
CA GLU A 954 -11.31 -32.74 46.08
C GLU A 954 -12.52 -31.81 46.11
N VAL A 955 -13.71 -32.40 46.03
CA VAL A 955 -14.98 -31.68 45.94
C VAL A 955 -16.01 -32.32 46.85
N LEU A 956 -16.84 -31.49 47.49
CA LEU A 956 -18.01 -31.89 48.24
C LEU A 956 -19.22 -31.34 47.47
N CYS A 957 -20.12 -32.24 47.11
CA CYS A 957 -21.27 -31.91 46.28
C CYS A 957 -22.55 -32.50 46.85
N HIS A 958 -23.67 -31.88 46.48
CA HIS A 958 -25.01 -32.32 46.86
C HIS A 958 -25.41 -33.61 46.15
N GLY A 959 -26.21 -34.43 46.82
CA GLY A 959 -26.70 -35.72 46.31
C GLY A 959 -25.69 -36.87 46.41
N TRP A 960 -26.16 -38.06 46.05
CA TRP A 960 -25.34 -39.28 46.00
C TRP A 960 -24.86 -39.56 44.59
N LEU A 961 -23.55 -39.48 44.41
CA LEU A 961 -22.89 -39.83 43.17
C LEU A 961 -22.48 -41.31 43.13
N PRO A 962 -22.41 -41.93 41.94
CA PRO A 962 -21.95 -43.30 41.79
C PRO A 962 -20.46 -43.46 42.11
N PRO A 963 -19.95 -44.69 42.35
CA PRO A 963 -18.55 -44.92 42.71
C PRO A 963 -17.52 -44.38 41.71
N ARG A 964 -17.86 -44.40 40.42
CA ARG A 964 -17.04 -43.87 39.32
C ARG A 964 -17.95 -43.28 38.26
N ALA A 965 -17.56 -42.15 37.66
CA ALA A 965 -18.20 -41.63 36.46
C ALA A 965 -17.19 -40.86 35.59
N GLU A 966 -17.51 -40.69 34.30
CA GLU A 966 -16.86 -39.72 33.43
C GLU A 966 -17.92 -38.75 32.93
N PHE A 967 -17.69 -37.46 33.16
CA PHE A 967 -18.54 -36.39 32.65
C PHE A 967 -17.95 -35.87 31.34
N THR A 968 -18.61 -36.15 30.22
CA THR A 968 -18.19 -35.76 28.87
C THR A 968 -19.10 -34.72 28.22
N ALA A 969 -19.99 -34.09 29.00
CA ALA A 969 -20.85 -33.03 28.51
C ALA A 969 -19.98 -31.92 27.90
N ARG A 970 -20.41 -31.40 26.75
CA ARG A 970 -19.72 -30.31 26.08
C ARG A 970 -20.01 -29.02 26.82
N ILE A 971 -19.04 -28.12 26.84
CA ILE A 971 -19.15 -26.84 27.55
C ILE A 971 -19.05 -25.70 26.55
N PHE A 972 -20.05 -24.82 26.61
CA PHE A 972 -20.04 -23.54 25.92
C PHE A 972 -20.05 -22.39 26.94
N TRP A 973 -19.64 -21.21 26.48
CA TRP A 973 -19.51 -20.02 27.30
C TRP A 973 -19.76 -18.75 26.46
N HIS A 974 -20.64 -17.87 26.94
CA HIS A 974 -20.97 -16.57 26.33
C HIS A 974 -20.50 -15.44 27.24
N GLY A 975 -19.50 -14.67 26.82
CA GLY A 975 -19.10 -13.42 27.52
C GLY A 975 -18.90 -13.59 29.02
N ASP A 976 -19.27 -12.61 29.86
CA ASP A 976 -18.94 -12.70 31.29
C ASP A 976 -19.77 -13.72 32.10
N GLY A 977 -20.75 -14.38 31.48
CA GLY A 977 -21.66 -15.33 32.14
C GLY A 977 -21.07 -16.69 32.55
N PRO A 978 -21.88 -17.53 33.22
CA PRO A 978 -21.51 -18.90 33.58
C PRO A 978 -21.39 -19.79 32.34
N SER A 979 -20.47 -20.76 32.41
CA SER A 979 -20.36 -21.82 31.41
C SER A 979 -21.49 -22.84 31.55
N ILE A 980 -22.05 -23.27 30.43
CA ILE A 980 -23.21 -24.18 30.38
C ILE A 980 -22.77 -25.52 29.77
N SER A 981 -23.18 -26.61 30.42
CA SER A 981 -22.88 -27.97 29.99
C SER A 981 -24.07 -28.60 29.27
N GLY A 982 -23.83 -29.33 28.18
CA GLY A 982 -24.87 -30.03 27.43
C GLY A 982 -24.35 -30.74 26.17
N GLY A 983 -25.19 -30.82 25.14
CA GLY A 983 -24.85 -31.46 23.85
C GLY A 983 -24.00 -30.63 22.90
N ARG A 984 -23.78 -29.34 23.20
CA ARG A 984 -23.13 -28.34 22.34
C ARG A 984 -21.94 -27.67 23.01
N GLY A 985 -21.09 -27.02 22.22
CA GLY A 985 -19.89 -26.34 22.66
C GLY A 985 -18.64 -27.20 22.51
N ARG A 986 -17.58 -26.79 23.22
CA ARG A 986 -16.27 -27.43 23.11
C ARG A 986 -16.26 -28.76 23.89
N PRO A 987 -15.59 -29.80 23.38
CA PRO A 987 -15.49 -31.06 24.10
C PRO A 987 -14.75 -30.85 25.41
N SER A 988 -15.23 -31.57 26.42
CA SER A 988 -14.77 -31.47 27.79
C SER A 988 -14.88 -32.85 28.44
N SER A 989 -13.97 -33.17 29.37
CA SER A 989 -13.94 -34.46 30.07
C SER A 989 -13.40 -34.30 31.50
N THR A 990 -14.16 -34.84 32.45
CA THR A 990 -13.84 -34.88 33.89
C THR A 990 -14.05 -36.29 34.41
N LEU A 991 -13.02 -36.89 34.97
CA LEU A 991 -13.11 -38.21 35.60
C LEU A 991 -13.43 -38.04 37.08
N MET A 992 -14.38 -38.82 37.59
CA MET A 992 -14.83 -38.78 38.98
C MET A 992 -14.62 -40.13 39.67
N LEU A 993 -14.08 -40.07 40.88
CA LEU A 993 -14.02 -41.17 41.82
C LEU A 993 -14.71 -40.76 43.11
N LEU A 994 -15.66 -41.56 43.58
CA LEU A 994 -16.30 -41.35 44.88
C LEU A 994 -15.32 -41.70 46.00
N CYS A 995 -15.17 -40.77 46.95
CA CYS A 995 -14.41 -41.02 48.17
C CYS A 995 -15.31 -41.59 49.27
N ARG A 996 -16.45 -40.94 49.50
CA ARG A 996 -17.42 -41.30 50.56
C ARG A 996 -18.79 -40.66 50.32
N HIS A 997 -19.83 -41.35 50.79
CA HIS A 997 -21.16 -40.76 50.98
C HIS A 997 -21.32 -40.24 52.40
N CYS A 998 -21.93 -39.07 52.50
CA CYS A 998 -22.04 -38.29 53.73
C CYS A 998 -23.49 -37.87 53.97
N LEU A 999 -23.86 -37.73 55.25
CA LEU A 999 -25.07 -37.05 55.69
C LEU A 999 -24.69 -35.81 56.50
N HIS A 1000 -25.44 -34.73 56.28
CA HIS A 1000 -25.30 -33.45 56.99
C HIS A 1000 -26.68 -32.82 57.17
N CYS A 1001 -26.82 -31.72 57.92
CA CYS A 1001 -28.08 -30.96 57.96
C CYS A 1001 -28.48 -30.40 56.58
N LEU A 1002 -27.50 -30.27 55.68
CA LEU A 1002 -27.68 -29.92 54.27
C LEU A 1002 -28.25 -31.07 53.41
N GLY A 1003 -28.43 -32.26 54.00
CA GLY A 1003 -28.95 -33.45 53.33
C GLY A 1003 -27.87 -34.45 52.91
N ALA A 1004 -28.14 -35.15 51.81
CA ALA A 1004 -27.25 -36.15 51.22
C ALA A 1004 -26.09 -35.48 50.48
N LEU A 1005 -24.85 -35.83 50.83
CA LEU A 1005 -23.64 -35.27 50.22
C LEU A 1005 -22.70 -36.36 49.72
N SER A 1006 -21.88 -36.03 48.71
CA SER A 1006 -20.80 -36.88 48.21
C SER A 1006 -19.47 -36.13 48.25
N SER A 1007 -18.46 -36.74 48.87
CA SER A 1007 -17.07 -36.28 48.74
C SER A 1007 -16.43 -37.08 47.61
N VAL A 1008 -15.90 -36.38 46.62
CA VAL A 1008 -15.38 -36.96 45.37
C VAL A 1008 -14.00 -36.42 45.05
N SER A 1009 -13.20 -37.25 44.39
CA SER A 1009 -11.97 -36.83 43.73
C SER A 1009 -12.23 -36.69 42.23
N LEU A 1010 -11.90 -35.53 41.67
CA LEU A 1010 -12.09 -35.22 40.26
C LEU A 1010 -10.75 -35.00 39.57
N ARG A 1011 -10.56 -35.62 38.40
CA ARG A 1011 -9.41 -35.38 37.52
C ARG A 1011 -9.85 -34.69 36.24
N LEU A 1012 -9.23 -33.54 35.97
CA LEU A 1012 -9.50 -32.76 34.76
C LEU A 1012 -8.67 -33.25 33.56
N ARG A 1013 -9.32 -33.89 32.59
CA ARG A 1013 -8.68 -34.18 31.29
C ARG A 1013 -8.61 -32.94 30.42
N THR A 1014 -9.65 -32.12 30.40
CA THR A 1014 -9.69 -30.82 29.71
C THR A 1014 -9.62 -29.65 30.72
N GLY A 1015 -9.67 -28.40 30.27
CA GLY A 1015 -9.62 -27.24 31.16
C GLY A 1015 -10.47 -26.08 30.66
N ARG A 1016 -11.80 -26.27 30.59
CA ARG A 1016 -12.74 -25.21 30.24
C ARG A 1016 -13.08 -24.34 31.47
N LYS A 1017 -13.53 -23.09 31.26
CA LYS A 1017 -14.00 -22.19 32.33
C LYS A 1017 -15.10 -22.89 33.13
N HIS A 1018 -15.04 -22.79 34.46
CA HIS A 1018 -15.98 -23.42 35.40
C HIS A 1018 -16.29 -24.91 35.17
N GLN A 1019 -15.41 -25.67 34.51
CA GLN A 1019 -15.74 -27.01 34.00
C GLN A 1019 -16.30 -27.97 35.07
N ILE A 1020 -15.65 -28.06 36.23
CA ILE A 1020 -16.08 -28.94 37.32
C ILE A 1020 -17.47 -28.55 37.81
N ARG A 1021 -17.67 -27.25 38.06
CA ARG A 1021 -18.90 -26.69 38.64
C ARG A 1021 -20.08 -26.89 37.69
N SER A 1022 -19.88 -26.59 36.41
CA SER A 1022 -20.89 -26.75 35.36
C SER A 1022 -21.28 -28.22 35.13
N HIS A 1023 -20.30 -29.14 35.12
CA HIS A 1023 -20.59 -30.58 34.99
C HIS A 1023 -21.38 -31.14 36.17
N LEU A 1024 -20.95 -30.81 37.39
CA LEU A 1024 -21.59 -31.28 38.61
C LEU A 1024 -23.03 -30.77 38.72
N ALA A 1025 -23.27 -29.50 38.39
CA ALA A 1025 -24.63 -28.97 38.30
C ALA A 1025 -25.47 -29.65 37.19
N HIS A 1026 -24.87 -29.92 36.02
CA HIS A 1026 -25.56 -30.57 34.91
C HIS A 1026 -26.04 -32.00 35.25
N VAL A 1027 -25.30 -32.73 36.08
CA VAL A 1027 -25.73 -34.06 36.56
C VAL A 1027 -26.61 -34.00 37.83
N GLY A 1028 -27.02 -32.81 38.26
CA GLY A 1028 -27.89 -32.64 39.43
C GLY A 1028 -27.18 -32.74 40.79
N SER A 1029 -25.86 -32.60 40.83
CA SER A 1029 -25.04 -32.70 42.05
C SER A 1029 -24.12 -31.47 42.21
N PRO A 1030 -24.66 -30.24 42.35
CA PRO A 1030 -23.86 -29.03 42.42
C PRO A 1030 -22.88 -29.03 43.60
N VAL A 1031 -21.81 -28.23 43.48
CA VAL A 1031 -20.79 -28.06 44.52
C VAL A 1031 -21.39 -27.32 45.71
N VAL A 1032 -21.13 -27.79 46.94
CA VAL A 1032 -21.60 -27.14 48.16
C VAL A 1032 -21.03 -25.71 48.26
N GLY A 1033 -21.89 -24.74 48.53
CA GLY A 1033 -21.55 -23.32 48.66
C GLY A 1033 -21.24 -22.60 47.34
N ASP A 1034 -21.61 -23.19 46.19
CA ASP A 1034 -21.40 -22.58 44.88
C ASP A 1034 -22.52 -21.60 44.49
N GLU A 1035 -22.28 -20.30 44.63
CA GLU A 1035 -23.25 -19.24 44.31
C GLU A 1035 -23.83 -19.29 42.88
N VAL A 1036 -23.07 -19.77 41.90
CA VAL A 1036 -23.40 -19.60 40.47
C VAL A 1036 -24.15 -20.79 39.90
N TYR A 1037 -23.82 -22.00 40.37
CA TYR A 1037 -24.27 -23.25 39.75
C TYR A 1037 -25.33 -24.02 40.54
N GLN A 1038 -26.00 -23.34 41.48
CA GLN A 1038 -27.07 -23.92 42.27
C GLN A 1038 -28.25 -22.96 42.43
N THR A 1039 -29.35 -23.46 42.99
CA THR A 1039 -30.53 -22.63 43.24
C THR A 1039 -30.27 -21.65 44.38
N ALA A 1040 -30.92 -20.48 44.33
CA ALA A 1040 -30.81 -19.48 45.40
C ALA A 1040 -31.21 -20.03 46.78
N ALA A 1041 -32.16 -20.98 46.84
CA ALA A 1041 -32.58 -21.63 48.07
C ALA A 1041 -31.46 -22.54 48.63
N THR A 1042 -30.86 -23.38 47.79
CA THR A 1042 -29.74 -24.24 48.18
C THR A 1042 -28.53 -23.42 48.63
N TYR A 1043 -28.20 -22.35 47.91
CA TYR A 1043 -27.07 -21.49 48.27
C TYR A 1043 -27.26 -20.79 49.62
N ARG A 1044 -28.49 -20.31 49.92
CA ARG A 1044 -28.79 -19.71 51.23
C ARG A 1044 -28.62 -20.73 52.36
N ALA A 1045 -29.17 -21.94 52.19
CA ALA A 1045 -29.01 -23.01 53.17
C ALA A 1045 -27.54 -23.39 53.38
N ASP A 1046 -26.76 -23.51 52.30
CA ASP A 1046 -25.31 -23.76 52.39
C ASP A 1046 -24.61 -22.64 53.15
N SER A 1047 -24.94 -21.38 52.85
CA SER A 1047 -24.29 -20.18 53.41
C SER A 1047 -24.49 -20.00 54.91
N GLU A 1048 -25.55 -20.57 55.49
CA GLU A 1048 -25.77 -20.60 56.95
C GLU A 1048 -24.74 -21.47 57.67
N HIS A 1049 -24.21 -22.49 56.99
CA HIS A 1049 -23.25 -23.43 57.54
C HIS A 1049 -21.83 -23.21 57.04
N TYR A 1050 -21.69 -22.63 55.84
CA TYR A 1050 -20.43 -22.60 55.13
C TYR A 1050 -20.38 -21.57 54.00
N THR A 1051 -19.29 -20.78 53.94
CA THR A 1051 -19.11 -19.73 52.93
C THR A 1051 -18.08 -20.09 51.87
N GLY A 1052 -18.42 -19.82 50.60
CA GLY A 1052 -17.60 -20.08 49.42
C GLY A 1052 -17.75 -21.49 48.84
N ASN A 1053 -17.16 -21.77 47.67
CA ASN A 1053 -17.39 -23.03 46.97
C ASN A 1053 -16.45 -24.15 47.43
N TRP A 1054 -16.98 -25.29 47.88
CA TRP A 1054 -16.17 -26.44 48.35
C TRP A 1054 -15.47 -27.15 47.18
N LEU A 1055 -14.41 -26.53 46.68
CA LEU A 1055 -13.63 -26.95 45.52
C LEU A 1055 -12.15 -26.66 45.77
N HIS A 1056 -11.36 -27.72 45.89
CA HIS A 1056 -9.95 -27.61 46.22
C HIS A 1056 -9.08 -28.45 45.29
N ARG A 1057 -8.07 -27.83 44.66
CA ARG A 1057 -7.08 -28.57 43.87
C ARG A 1057 -5.97 -29.10 44.77
N ASN A 1058 -6.17 -30.31 45.29
CA ASN A 1058 -5.26 -30.94 46.24
C ASN A 1058 -3.96 -31.46 45.62
N LYS A 1059 -3.93 -31.74 44.31
CA LYS A 1059 -2.76 -32.36 43.68
C LYS A 1059 -2.54 -31.87 42.25
N ILE A 1060 -1.28 -31.62 41.93
CA ILE A 1060 -0.81 -31.32 40.58
C ILE A 1060 0.47 -32.11 40.29
N SER A 1061 0.61 -32.61 39.07
CA SER A 1061 1.88 -33.22 38.63
C SER A 1061 2.26 -32.75 37.24
N PHE A 1062 3.57 -32.62 37.00
CA PHE A 1062 4.17 -32.17 35.75
C PHE A 1062 5.60 -32.70 35.62
N GLN A 1063 6.24 -32.53 34.47
CA GLN A 1063 7.66 -32.84 34.26
C GLN A 1063 8.50 -31.56 34.41
N SER A 1064 9.63 -31.66 35.11
CA SER A 1064 10.65 -30.61 35.16
C SER A 1064 11.38 -30.46 33.82
N SER A 1065 12.20 -29.42 33.67
CA SER A 1065 13.09 -29.22 32.50
C SER A 1065 14.01 -30.43 32.23
N SER A 1066 14.47 -31.11 33.29
CA SER A 1066 15.25 -32.34 33.22
C SER A 1066 14.46 -33.58 32.80
N GLY A 1067 13.13 -33.48 32.63
CA GLY A 1067 12.24 -34.61 32.36
C GLY A 1067 11.80 -35.39 33.60
N LYS A 1068 12.37 -35.12 34.80
CA LYS A 1068 11.94 -35.75 36.05
C LYS A 1068 10.47 -35.42 36.37
N HIS A 1069 9.70 -36.42 36.79
CA HIS A 1069 8.32 -36.25 37.23
C HIS A 1069 8.28 -35.55 38.59
N CYS A 1070 7.51 -34.48 38.68
CA CYS A 1070 7.27 -33.72 39.90
C CYS A 1070 5.80 -33.83 40.25
N GLU A 1071 5.51 -34.35 41.44
CA GLU A 1071 4.16 -34.42 42.00
C GLU A 1071 4.11 -33.56 43.26
N VAL A 1072 3.10 -32.70 43.33
CA VAL A 1072 2.88 -31.80 44.46
C VAL A 1072 1.49 -32.05 44.99
N GLN A 1073 1.39 -32.24 46.31
CA GLN A 1073 0.13 -32.39 47.02
C GLN A 1073 0.03 -31.30 48.10
N CYS A 1074 -1.16 -30.74 48.29
CA CYS A 1074 -1.46 -29.85 49.40
C CYS A 1074 -2.66 -30.39 50.20
N PRO A 1075 -2.62 -30.32 51.54
CA PRO A 1075 -3.74 -30.72 52.37
C PRO A 1075 -4.93 -29.77 52.18
N LEU A 1076 -6.12 -30.26 52.54
CA LEU A 1076 -7.32 -29.42 52.64
C LEU A 1076 -7.06 -28.27 53.63
N PRO A 1077 -7.42 -27.03 53.29
CA PRO A 1077 -7.30 -25.93 54.23
C PRO A 1077 -8.29 -26.08 55.40
N PRO A 1078 -8.00 -25.44 56.56
CA PRO A 1078 -8.72 -25.66 57.81
C PRO A 1078 -10.24 -25.49 57.71
N ASP A 1079 -10.69 -24.51 56.90
CA ASP A 1079 -12.10 -24.22 56.64
C ASP A 1079 -12.81 -25.39 55.93
N LEU A 1080 -12.18 -26.01 54.92
CA LEU A 1080 -12.73 -27.19 54.24
C LEU A 1080 -12.77 -28.40 55.15
N SER A 1081 -11.71 -28.61 55.94
CA SER A 1081 -11.61 -29.75 56.84
C SER A 1081 -12.64 -29.68 57.98
N THR A 1082 -13.00 -28.47 58.42
CA THR A 1082 -13.99 -28.27 59.49
C THR A 1082 -15.36 -28.78 59.06
N LEU A 1083 -15.87 -28.35 57.89
CA LEU A 1083 -17.14 -28.86 57.36
C LEU A 1083 -17.10 -30.38 57.14
N LEU A 1084 -15.98 -30.89 56.61
CA LEU A 1084 -15.82 -32.33 56.37
C LEU A 1084 -15.75 -33.17 57.65
N SER A 1085 -15.43 -32.56 58.80
CA SER A 1085 -15.48 -33.22 60.11
C SER A 1085 -16.89 -33.25 60.72
N GLN A 1086 -17.76 -32.33 60.29
CA GLN A 1086 -19.15 -32.23 60.77
C GLN A 1086 -20.09 -33.21 60.03
N VAL A 1087 -19.68 -33.76 58.88
CA VAL A 1087 -20.50 -34.71 58.12
C VAL A 1087 -20.38 -36.14 58.65
N ARG A 1088 -21.51 -36.84 58.75
CA ARG A 1088 -21.54 -38.27 59.10
C ARG A 1088 -21.26 -39.12 57.87
N CYS A 1089 -20.13 -39.83 57.87
CA CYS A 1089 -19.79 -40.77 56.81
C CYS A 1089 -20.65 -42.05 56.91
N LEU A 1090 -21.38 -42.39 55.85
CA LEU A 1090 -22.17 -43.62 55.78
C LEU A 1090 -21.33 -44.82 55.31
N ARG A 1091 -20.52 -44.61 54.26
CA ARG A 1091 -19.66 -45.65 53.67
C ARG A 1091 -18.46 -44.99 53.00
N SER A 1092 -17.27 -45.53 53.28
CA SER A 1092 -15.99 -45.09 52.72
C SER A 1092 -15.51 -46.06 51.66
N TRP A 1093 -15.15 -45.55 50.47
CA TRP A 1093 -14.62 -46.36 49.37
C TRP A 1093 -13.09 -46.30 49.26
N MET A 1094 -12.40 -45.60 50.18
CA MET A 1094 -10.94 -45.46 50.14
C MET A 1094 -10.16 -46.73 50.53
N GLN A 1095 -10.77 -47.68 51.25
CA GLN A 1095 -10.06 -48.90 51.70
C GLN A 1095 -9.86 -49.96 50.60
N THR A 1096 -10.68 -49.98 49.56
CA THR A 1096 -10.58 -50.97 48.46
C THR A 1096 -9.62 -50.57 47.33
N CYS A 1097 -9.10 -49.33 47.31
CA CYS A 1097 -8.20 -48.88 46.23
C CYS A 1097 -6.70 -49.09 46.53
N LYS A 1098 -6.28 -49.22 47.80
CA LYS A 1098 -4.85 -49.41 48.15
C LYS A 1098 -4.28 -50.77 47.72
N SER A 1099 -5.11 -51.77 47.42
CA SER A 1099 -4.65 -53.10 46.97
C SER A 1099 -4.41 -53.21 45.45
N SER A 1100 -4.81 -52.21 44.65
CA SER A 1100 -4.69 -52.27 43.17
C SER A 1100 -3.56 -51.41 42.59
N SER A 1101 -2.93 -50.54 43.38
CA SER A 1101 -1.84 -49.66 42.93
C SER A 1101 -0.49 -50.36 42.75
N ARG A 1102 -0.33 -51.63 43.18
CA ARG A 1102 0.87 -52.44 42.89
C ARG A 1102 0.84 -53.18 41.55
N ALA A 1103 -0.27 -53.18 40.81
CA ALA A 1103 -0.43 -54.04 39.63
C ALA A 1103 -0.45 -53.32 38.26
N ARG A 1104 -0.22 -52.01 38.17
CA ARG A 1104 -0.17 -51.29 36.87
C ARG A 1104 0.95 -50.25 36.78
N ALA A 1105 2.18 -50.70 37.09
CA ALA A 1105 3.41 -49.98 36.79
C ALA A 1105 4.21 -50.70 35.69
N THR A 1106 3.55 -51.15 34.62
CA THR A 1106 4.15 -51.51 33.32
C THR A 1106 3.04 -51.48 32.28
N GLY A 1107 3.16 -50.59 31.29
CA GLY A 1107 2.20 -50.37 30.20
C GLY A 1107 2.36 -48.98 29.61
#